data_AF-A0A2U2JBR2-F1
#
_entry.id   AF-A0A2U2JBR2-F1
#
_cell.length_a   1.000
_cell.length_b   1.000
_cell.length_c   1.000
_cell.angle_alpha   90.00
_cell.angle_beta   90.00
_cell.angle_gamma   90.00
#
_symmetry.space_group_name_H-M   'P 1'
#
loop_
_entity.id
_entity.type
_entity.pdbx_description
1 polymer ?
#
loop_
_entity_poly.entity_id
_entity_poly.type
_entity_poly.pdbx_seq_one_letter_code
_entity_poly.pdbx_strand_id
1 'polypeptide(L)'
;MKTILYLAIFFSAFNLKAQEVFIPDANFKAYLLANNSINLNKDSKISISEANNYSGTISVKNKGITNLKGIEEFINITTLRCDDNFITDLDLSKNVKLTNLICRDNYIKNINLSNNKKLREVNITNNKITNITIVNNTDLEKFYADENELTSINFLSNIKLNTLYVSKNKLKTIDVSNNVLLREFYCNDNEIVYLNVTKNPELKSLYCQSNKIVHLNISKNTVLTKLNCSNNQLGALNIANSNNSSIQLMNAKENQNLSCIQIDANFTPTANFQKDITSNFDSNCGIPTTNNPNGSSTCFDPPVIKYFKGFYQTTEWMKTGGQKMGNGLQSMFYRIQIPQNSNGGLRTLNVSSCKFDSSKGTLYVAKGDCDNLNQDAKFAKSCSGGGVTYYNGAANDNTTYTIEWNSDPQGSQIDAAADPFFWEWEYNGPEACEPATINDIQVDRENGKATITFTENGNNGNYQIYLVEEGEYPLLGDTKKVVGASPAIISGLKKNKYYKIYISAPCSNSEFQSGFGVYDNELFNTFSDTMPENDTICDAIEIELDKPSVSNAFVNLNATTEINEPTGSCFNSNAEQTVWFQFIAPTSGKVKITTDLNPQGTNDNTEIALYKKPTNCSDASTLGAALACNQDGGTVGDGNNSTIIKSGLTPGERYYVQVGGSTDGSFGLEIHTLPADTQTEAVLLPIDNPATEYSLADATYSGINTSCGTPILDYWISIIAPESGKISINVITNTLKTAKIDIYEIVNNVLTSLGVCGDGNLSFKTSQTGTQITGLTPGKQYYIMVFPEVGKEFNSFSLEVKDANTLSTSLELSLENLLSIYPNPAKDNLQIEMKNSQKIDEVQIFSVVGKRVLKINVNTDKTLLNTSKLSKGIYILKAKVNNKIISKKLIIN
;
A
#
# COMPACT_ATOMS: atom_id res chain seq x y z
N MET A 1 52.32 43.63 24.08
CA MET A 1 51.40 42.99 25.05
C MET A 1 50.09 43.79 25.24
N LYS A 2 49.39 44.17 24.16
CA LYS A 2 48.05 44.83 24.22
C LYS A 2 47.08 44.41 23.10
N THR A 3 47.57 43.84 22.00
CA THR A 3 46.75 43.42 20.83
C THR A 3 46.04 42.07 20.99
N ILE A 4 46.52 41.19 21.87
CA ILE A 4 45.95 39.84 22.07
C ILE A 4 44.71 39.84 22.99
N LEU A 5 44.52 40.90 23.79
CA LEU A 5 43.41 40.97 24.76
C LEU A 5 42.03 41.24 24.11
N TYR A 6 42.00 41.76 22.88
CA TYR A 6 40.75 42.07 22.17
C TYR A 6 40.19 40.90 21.36
N LEU A 7 41.02 39.93 20.93
CA LEU A 7 40.54 38.76 20.17
C LEU A 7 39.86 37.71 21.05
N ALA A 8 40.25 37.62 22.33
CA ALA A 8 39.71 36.64 23.29
C ALA A 8 38.28 36.94 23.76
N ILE A 9 37.73 38.12 23.44
CA ILE A 9 36.38 38.55 23.84
C ILE A 9 35.34 38.33 22.72
N PHE A 10 35.77 38.04 21.49
CA PHE A 10 34.86 37.84 20.34
C PHE A 10 34.50 36.37 20.05
N PHE A 11 35.18 35.40 20.67
CA PHE A 11 34.94 33.97 20.44
C PHE A 11 34.07 33.27 21.49
N SER A 12 33.41 34.04 22.38
CA SER A 12 32.53 33.53 23.45
C SER A 12 31.03 33.60 23.13
N ALA A 13 30.65 33.83 21.86
CA ALA A 13 29.25 34.11 21.47
C ALA A 13 28.66 33.21 20.37
N PHE A 14 29.42 32.28 19.78
CA PHE A 14 28.84 31.26 18.88
C PHE A 14 28.10 30.19 19.67
N ASN A 15 26.84 30.51 19.96
CA ASN A 15 25.87 29.59 20.50
C ASN A 15 25.64 28.46 19.48
N LEU A 16 26.15 27.27 19.78
CA LEU A 16 25.66 26.01 19.21
C LEU A 16 24.19 25.86 19.60
N LYS A 17 23.30 26.44 18.80
CA LYS A 17 21.86 26.23 18.95
C LYS A 17 21.56 24.80 18.53
N ALA A 18 21.06 24.00 19.48
CA ALA A 18 20.46 22.72 19.15
C ALA A 18 19.33 22.96 18.14
N GLN A 19 19.21 22.09 17.14
CA GLN A 19 18.14 22.18 16.14
C GLN A 19 16.80 21.95 16.85
N GLU A 20 15.88 22.91 16.74
CA GLU A 20 14.62 22.95 17.49
C GLU A 20 13.52 22.19 16.73
N VAL A 21 12.71 21.41 17.47
CA VAL A 21 11.49 20.80 16.93
C VAL A 21 10.42 21.88 16.75
N PHE A 22 9.89 22.00 15.53
CA PHE A 22 8.80 22.94 15.26
C PHE A 22 7.48 22.40 15.84
N ILE A 23 7.03 23.01 16.94
CA ILE A 23 5.80 22.65 17.65
C ILE A 23 4.87 23.88 17.65
N PRO A 24 3.92 23.99 16.71
CA PRO A 24 3.07 25.17 16.57
C PRO A 24 1.94 25.24 17.60
N ASP A 25 1.45 24.10 18.08
CA ASP A 25 0.40 24.03 19.10
C ASP A 25 0.97 24.36 20.48
N ALA A 26 0.45 25.41 21.11
CA ALA A 26 0.92 25.91 22.38
C ALA A 26 0.67 24.94 23.55
N ASN A 27 -0.42 24.16 23.51
CA ASN A 27 -0.76 23.17 24.54
C ASN A 27 0.15 21.94 24.43
N PHE A 28 0.44 21.51 23.20
CA PHE A 28 1.41 20.44 22.96
C PHE A 28 2.84 20.86 23.35
N LYS A 29 3.27 22.07 22.96
CA LYS A 29 4.57 22.63 23.38
C LYS A 29 4.67 22.73 24.90
N ALA A 30 3.66 23.26 25.58
CA ALA A 30 3.63 23.36 27.03
C ALA A 30 3.72 21.99 27.73
N TYR A 31 3.06 20.95 27.19
CA TYR A 31 3.17 19.59 27.70
C TYR A 31 4.61 19.05 27.58
N LEU A 32 5.23 19.18 26.40
CA LEU A 32 6.58 18.67 26.16
C LEU A 32 7.62 19.39 27.04
N LEU A 33 7.51 20.72 27.18
CA LEU A 33 8.39 21.53 28.02
C LEU A 33 8.28 21.20 29.51
N ALA A 34 7.08 20.84 29.98
CA ALA A 34 6.85 20.44 31.37
C ALA A 34 7.35 19.00 31.68
N ASN A 35 7.61 18.19 30.66
CA ASN A 35 8.05 16.81 30.82
C ASN A 35 9.58 16.73 30.98
N ASN A 36 10.06 16.64 32.22
CA ASN A 36 11.49 16.54 32.56
C ASN A 36 12.22 15.31 31.96
N SER A 37 11.51 14.33 31.39
CA SER A 37 12.11 13.20 30.67
C SER A 37 12.26 13.45 29.17
N ILE A 38 11.64 14.52 28.66
CA ILE A 38 11.77 14.99 27.28
C ILE A 38 12.65 16.25 27.28
N ASN A 39 12.21 17.31 27.96
CA ASN A 39 12.98 18.54 28.17
C ASN A 39 14.05 18.30 29.25
N LEU A 40 15.18 17.71 28.84
CA LEU A 40 16.26 17.27 29.73
C LEU A 40 17.08 18.46 30.22
N ASN A 41 17.26 19.48 29.38
CA ASN A 41 18.02 20.68 29.73
C ASN A 41 17.17 21.75 30.48
N LYS A 42 15.84 21.61 30.47
CA LYS A 42 14.84 22.51 31.08
C LYS A 42 14.85 23.92 30.53
N ASP A 43 15.20 24.07 29.26
CA ASP A 43 15.05 25.34 28.54
C ASP A 43 13.60 25.52 28.02
N SER A 44 13.36 26.57 27.22
CA SER A 44 12.03 26.95 26.72
C SER A 44 11.66 26.30 25.37
N LYS A 45 12.43 25.30 24.93
CA LYS A 45 12.37 24.64 23.63
C LYS A 45 12.48 23.12 23.79
N ILE A 46 12.28 22.41 22.68
CA ILE A 46 12.56 20.98 22.57
C ILE A 46 13.53 20.84 21.41
N SER A 47 14.70 20.24 21.67
CA SER A 47 15.65 19.93 20.59
C SER A 47 15.31 18.62 19.90
N ILE A 48 15.71 18.49 18.63
CA ILE A 48 15.62 17.22 17.88
C ILE A 48 16.38 16.09 18.61
N SER A 49 17.46 16.41 19.33
CA SER A 49 18.19 15.44 20.16
C SER A 49 17.33 14.93 21.32
N GLU A 50 16.60 15.80 22.02
CA GLU A 50 15.67 15.41 23.09
C GLU A 50 14.50 14.57 22.57
N ALA A 51 13.90 14.96 21.45
CA ALA A 51 12.82 14.21 20.83
C ALA A 51 13.27 12.81 20.35
N ASN A 52 14.42 12.73 19.66
CA ASN A 52 14.99 11.47 19.20
C ASN A 52 15.43 10.56 20.37
N ASN A 53 15.94 11.11 21.47
CA ASN A 53 16.35 10.29 22.63
C ASN A 53 15.16 9.76 23.44
N TYR A 54 13.97 10.32 23.28
CA TYR A 54 12.78 9.88 24.03
C TYR A 54 12.11 8.66 23.40
N SER A 55 12.08 7.54 24.14
CA SER A 55 11.48 6.27 23.72
C SER A 55 10.20 5.87 24.47
N GLY A 56 9.71 6.76 25.34
CA GLY A 56 8.60 6.50 26.25
C GLY A 56 7.21 6.68 25.64
N THR A 57 6.25 7.01 26.52
CA THR A 57 4.86 7.30 26.17
C THR A 57 4.62 8.80 26.15
N ILE A 58 4.24 9.34 24.98
CA ILE A 58 3.68 10.71 24.91
C ILE A 58 2.19 10.60 25.19
N SER A 59 1.73 11.27 26.25
CA SER A 59 0.33 11.22 26.69
C SER A 59 -0.23 12.60 26.94
N VAL A 60 -0.92 13.13 25.93
CA VAL A 60 -1.46 14.48 25.83
C VAL A 60 -2.98 14.52 25.90
N LYS A 61 -3.57 13.55 26.61
CA LYS A 61 -5.01 13.41 26.82
C LYS A 61 -5.63 14.70 27.38
N ASN A 62 -6.77 15.15 26.81
CA ASN A 62 -7.55 16.29 27.28
C ASN A 62 -6.69 17.54 27.53
N LYS A 63 -6.01 18.00 26.47
CA LYS A 63 -5.13 19.18 26.50
C LYS A 63 -5.64 20.33 25.65
N GLY A 64 -6.72 20.15 24.89
CA GLY A 64 -7.18 21.14 23.92
C GLY A 64 -6.18 21.33 22.79
N ILE A 65 -5.49 20.27 22.38
CA ILE A 65 -4.55 20.28 21.26
C ILE A 65 -5.34 20.19 19.96
N THR A 66 -4.98 21.01 18.98
CA THR A 66 -5.52 20.99 17.61
C THR A 66 -4.55 20.38 16.61
N ASN A 67 -3.24 20.42 16.90
CA ASN A 67 -2.20 19.98 15.97
C ASN A 67 -1.02 19.33 16.71
N LEU A 68 -0.61 18.13 16.28
CA LEU A 68 0.54 17.40 16.84
C LEU A 68 1.86 17.56 16.05
N LYS A 69 1.94 18.50 15.10
CA LYS A 69 3.18 18.79 14.36
C LYS A 69 4.37 18.97 15.30
N GLY A 70 5.47 18.30 14.98
CA GLY A 70 6.62 18.06 15.84
C GLY A 70 6.66 16.64 16.43
N ILE A 71 5.55 15.88 16.41
CA ILE A 71 5.50 14.48 16.88
C ILE A 71 6.37 13.56 16.00
N GLU A 72 6.56 13.90 14.73
CA GLU A 72 7.36 13.13 13.77
C GLU A 72 8.85 13.06 14.17
N GLU A 73 9.37 14.04 14.93
CA GLU A 73 10.75 14.03 15.44
C GLU A 73 10.94 13.12 16.67
N PHE A 74 9.86 12.54 17.21
CA PHE A 74 9.91 11.56 18.29
C PHE A 74 10.00 10.13 17.73
N ILE A 75 11.02 9.85 16.92
CA ILE A 75 11.15 8.62 16.13
C ILE A 75 11.20 7.33 16.97
N ASN A 76 11.54 7.45 18.26
CA ASN A 76 11.75 6.32 19.17
C ASN A 76 10.56 5.99 20.09
N ILE A 77 9.47 6.77 20.07
CA ILE A 77 8.32 6.51 20.94
C ILE A 77 7.63 5.19 20.60
N THR A 78 7.16 4.52 21.65
CA THR A 78 6.45 3.24 21.55
C THR A 78 4.95 3.41 21.78
N THR A 79 4.51 4.50 22.42
CA THR A 79 3.10 4.79 22.66
C THR A 79 2.79 6.27 22.48
N LEU A 80 1.74 6.56 21.71
CA LEU A 80 1.12 7.88 21.62
C LEU A 80 -0.31 7.80 22.15
N ARG A 81 -0.64 8.69 23.10
CA ARG A 81 -2.00 8.91 23.60
C ARG A 81 -2.43 10.35 23.37
N CYS A 82 -3.27 10.57 22.37
CA CYS A 82 -3.83 11.88 22.01
C CYS A 82 -5.35 12.01 22.25
N ASP A 83 -5.93 11.08 23.02
CA ASP A 83 -7.31 11.04 23.52
C ASP A 83 -7.93 12.42 23.87
N ASP A 84 -9.21 12.64 23.53
CA ASP A 84 -10.03 13.80 23.95
C ASP A 84 -9.38 15.15 23.56
N ASN A 85 -9.17 15.39 22.27
CA ASN A 85 -8.58 16.62 21.74
C ASN A 85 -9.33 17.09 20.47
N PHE A 86 -8.79 18.09 19.78
CA PHE A 86 -9.38 18.72 18.60
C PHE A 86 -8.55 18.45 17.32
N ILE A 87 -7.85 17.32 17.27
CA ILE A 87 -6.91 16.99 16.18
C ILE A 87 -7.70 16.60 14.92
N THR A 88 -7.40 17.25 13.79
CA THR A 88 -7.96 16.93 12.46
C THR A 88 -7.02 16.07 11.62
N ASP A 89 -5.72 16.24 11.80
CA ASP A 89 -4.66 15.66 10.97
C ASP A 89 -3.52 15.14 11.85
N LEU A 90 -3.01 13.96 11.53
CA LEU A 90 -2.01 13.27 12.35
C LEU A 90 -1.02 12.49 11.46
N ASP A 91 0.18 13.08 11.28
CA ASP A 91 1.30 12.41 10.63
C ASP A 91 2.09 11.58 11.66
N LEU A 92 2.19 10.28 11.40
CA LEU A 92 2.97 9.31 12.19
C LEU A 92 4.04 8.60 11.35
N SER A 93 4.34 9.11 10.15
CA SER A 93 5.19 8.47 9.14
C SER A 93 6.58 8.10 9.66
N LYS A 94 7.18 8.95 10.50
CA LYS A 94 8.49 8.73 11.15
C LYS A 94 8.42 7.92 12.45
N ASN A 95 7.25 7.80 13.09
CA ASN A 95 7.09 7.10 14.38
C ASN A 95 6.96 5.57 14.20
N VAL A 96 7.90 4.99 13.45
CA VAL A 96 7.90 3.57 13.01
C VAL A 96 8.00 2.55 14.15
N LYS A 97 8.38 2.99 15.36
CA LYS A 97 8.47 2.17 16.58
C LYS A 97 7.19 2.15 17.43
N LEU A 98 6.13 2.85 17.02
CA LEU A 98 4.84 2.83 17.73
C LEU A 98 4.27 1.41 17.78
N THR A 99 3.96 0.96 19.00
CA THR A 99 3.18 -0.27 19.26
C THR A 99 1.75 0.03 19.67
N ASN A 100 1.50 1.22 20.25
CA ASN A 100 0.19 1.61 20.77
C ASN A 100 -0.15 3.04 20.33
N LEU A 101 -1.27 3.18 19.62
CA LEU A 101 -1.83 4.48 19.21
C LEU A 101 -3.24 4.62 19.79
N ILE A 102 -3.43 5.53 20.72
CA ILE A 102 -4.74 5.83 21.33
C ILE A 102 -5.06 7.31 21.04
N CYS A 103 -5.98 7.56 20.12
CA CYS A 103 -6.35 8.90 19.63
C CYS A 103 -7.87 8.98 19.42
N ARG A 104 -8.61 8.47 20.40
CA ARG A 104 -10.07 8.55 20.48
C ARG A 104 -10.54 9.99 20.70
N ASP A 105 -11.82 10.25 20.44
CA ASP A 105 -12.50 11.52 20.75
C ASP A 105 -11.72 12.72 20.16
N ASN A 106 -11.62 12.72 18.83
CA ASN A 106 -10.93 13.73 18.01
C ASN A 106 -11.73 13.96 16.70
N TYR A 107 -11.15 14.70 15.74
CA TYR A 107 -11.82 15.10 14.49
C TYR A 107 -11.08 14.57 13.25
N ILE A 108 -10.31 13.48 13.41
CA ILE A 108 -9.46 12.92 12.36
C ILE A 108 -10.34 12.37 11.24
N LYS A 109 -10.08 12.81 10.00
CA LYS A 109 -10.77 12.32 8.80
C LYS A 109 -10.00 11.21 8.07
N ASN A 110 -8.68 11.36 8.00
CA ASN A 110 -7.78 10.45 7.32
C ASN A 110 -6.59 10.14 8.24
N ILE A 111 -6.12 8.90 8.25
CA ILE A 111 -4.90 8.52 8.97
C ILE A 111 -4.15 7.43 8.21
N ASN A 112 -2.85 7.65 8.00
CA ASN A 112 -1.98 6.69 7.31
C ASN A 112 -1.12 5.94 8.34
N LEU A 113 -1.33 4.62 8.46
CA LEU A 113 -0.62 3.75 9.42
C LEU A 113 0.35 2.77 8.73
N SER A 114 0.61 2.95 7.43
CA SER A 114 1.36 2.00 6.59
C SER A 114 2.82 1.80 7.02
N ASN A 115 3.46 2.83 7.59
CA ASN A 115 4.82 2.79 8.11
C ASN A 115 4.88 2.26 9.56
N ASN A 116 3.78 2.30 10.31
CA ASN A 116 3.71 1.92 11.73
C ASN A 116 3.50 0.41 11.89
N LYS A 117 4.35 -0.39 11.23
CA LYS A 117 4.24 -1.86 11.10
C LYS A 117 4.33 -2.61 12.45
N LYS A 118 4.70 -1.92 13.53
CA LYS A 118 4.80 -2.46 14.90
C LYS A 118 3.57 -2.22 15.78
N LEU A 119 2.53 -1.59 15.25
CA LEU A 119 1.27 -1.40 15.97
C LEU A 119 0.63 -2.73 16.37
N ARG A 120 0.37 -2.88 17.67
CA ARG A 120 -0.36 -3.96 18.33
C ARG A 120 -1.73 -3.49 18.83
N GLU A 121 -1.87 -2.21 19.18
CA GLU A 121 -3.13 -1.62 19.62
C GLU A 121 -3.37 -0.27 18.93
N VAL A 122 -4.50 -0.15 18.25
CA VAL A 122 -4.97 1.10 17.63
C VAL A 122 -6.37 1.40 18.15
N ASN A 123 -6.54 2.60 18.71
CA ASN A 123 -7.82 3.13 19.13
C ASN A 123 -8.03 4.53 18.52
N ILE A 124 -9.00 4.60 17.62
CA ILE A 124 -9.43 5.76 16.84
C ILE A 124 -10.95 6.00 17.01
N THR A 125 -11.54 5.47 18.07
CA THR A 125 -12.97 5.60 18.40
C THR A 125 -13.41 7.07 18.46
N ASN A 126 -14.61 7.40 17.98
CA ASN A 126 -15.18 8.74 17.92
C ASN A 126 -14.26 9.74 17.20
N ASN A 127 -14.15 9.54 15.88
CA ASN A 127 -13.46 10.42 14.93
C ASN A 127 -14.38 10.67 13.71
N LYS A 128 -13.84 11.00 12.54
CA LYS A 128 -14.59 11.26 11.29
C LYS A 128 -14.01 10.44 10.13
N ILE A 129 -13.48 9.26 10.43
CA ILE A 129 -12.76 8.43 9.46
C ILE A 129 -13.74 7.69 8.56
N THR A 130 -13.63 7.88 7.25
CA THR A 130 -14.49 7.24 6.24
C THR A 130 -13.87 5.97 5.66
N ASN A 131 -12.53 5.92 5.56
CA ASN A 131 -11.75 4.79 5.06
C ASN A 131 -10.43 4.68 5.84
N ILE A 132 -9.93 3.46 6.03
CA ILE A 132 -8.60 3.21 6.63
C ILE A 132 -8.01 1.89 6.11
N THR A 133 -6.68 1.88 5.90
CA THR A 133 -5.94 0.70 5.46
C THR A 133 -4.99 0.23 6.55
N ILE A 134 -5.17 -1.02 7.02
CA ILE A 134 -4.38 -1.63 8.10
C ILE A 134 -3.64 -2.92 7.68
N VAL A 135 -3.55 -3.20 6.38
CA VAL A 135 -2.98 -4.45 5.84
C VAL A 135 -1.49 -4.64 6.18
N ASN A 136 -0.77 -3.54 6.42
CA ASN A 136 0.65 -3.54 6.80
C ASN A 136 0.88 -3.70 8.30
N ASN A 137 -0.18 -3.64 9.12
CA ASN A 137 -0.11 -3.74 10.58
C ASN A 137 -0.38 -5.19 11.01
N THR A 138 0.44 -6.14 10.53
CA THR A 138 0.26 -7.58 10.74
C THR A 138 0.46 -8.03 12.20
N ASP A 139 1.11 -7.19 13.02
CA ASP A 139 1.26 -7.38 14.46
C ASP A 139 0.03 -6.90 15.28
N LEU A 140 -1.03 -6.39 14.64
CA LEU A 140 -2.20 -5.80 15.32
C LEU A 140 -3.03 -6.84 16.09
N GLU A 141 -3.21 -6.60 17.38
CA GLU A 141 -3.92 -7.45 18.34
C GLU A 141 -5.26 -6.84 18.77
N LYS A 142 -5.37 -5.51 18.82
CA LYS A 142 -6.60 -4.80 19.17
C LYS A 142 -6.86 -3.63 18.24
N PHE A 143 -8.10 -3.52 17.76
CA PHE A 143 -8.55 -2.42 16.92
C PHE A 143 -9.88 -1.87 17.45
N TYR A 144 -9.90 -0.58 17.76
CA TYR A 144 -11.08 0.16 18.20
C TYR A 144 -11.33 1.33 17.25
N ALA A 145 -12.42 1.29 16.51
CA ALA A 145 -12.83 2.30 15.54
C ALA A 145 -14.34 2.58 15.60
N ASP A 146 -14.95 2.42 16.79
CA ASP A 146 -16.35 2.76 17.00
C ASP A 146 -16.62 4.25 16.67
N GLU A 147 -17.85 4.61 16.34
CA GLU A 147 -18.25 6.02 16.15
C GLU A 147 -17.42 6.75 15.08
N ASN A 148 -17.28 6.11 13.93
CA ASN A 148 -16.66 6.65 12.72
C ASN A 148 -17.65 6.55 11.54
N GLU A 149 -17.18 6.76 10.31
CA GLU A 149 -18.00 6.75 9.11
C GLU A 149 -17.58 5.64 8.11
N LEU A 150 -16.96 4.57 8.62
CA LEU A 150 -16.43 3.47 7.83
C LEU A 150 -17.53 2.74 7.06
N THR A 151 -17.35 2.56 5.75
CA THR A 151 -18.27 1.80 4.87
C THR A 151 -17.77 0.38 4.58
N SER A 152 -16.45 0.18 4.61
CA SER A 152 -15.78 -1.12 4.50
C SER A 152 -14.45 -1.09 5.25
N ILE A 153 -13.92 -2.27 5.61
CA ILE A 153 -12.60 -2.45 6.19
C ILE A 153 -12.14 -3.89 5.97
N ASN A 154 -10.83 -4.09 5.75
CA ASN A 154 -10.23 -5.39 5.47
C ASN A 154 -9.30 -5.83 6.61
N PHE A 155 -9.57 -7.00 7.20
CA PHE A 155 -8.79 -7.59 8.31
C PHE A 155 -7.97 -8.83 7.91
N LEU A 156 -7.89 -9.16 6.63
CA LEU A 156 -7.26 -10.38 6.09
C LEU A 156 -5.83 -10.60 6.61
N SER A 157 -5.03 -9.53 6.67
CA SER A 157 -3.63 -9.58 7.12
C SER A 157 -3.46 -9.50 8.64
N ASN A 158 -4.52 -9.17 9.40
CA ASN A 158 -4.46 -8.89 10.84
C ASN A 158 -4.81 -10.14 11.68
N ILE A 159 -4.18 -11.27 11.36
CA ILE A 159 -4.47 -12.59 11.94
C ILE A 159 -4.30 -12.68 13.46
N LYS A 160 -3.63 -11.71 14.09
CA LYS A 160 -3.41 -11.62 15.54
C LYS A 160 -4.53 -10.90 16.32
N LEU A 161 -5.52 -10.33 15.63
CA LEU A 161 -6.63 -9.62 16.26
C LEU A 161 -7.37 -10.51 17.25
N ASN A 162 -7.40 -10.08 18.51
CA ASN A 162 -8.17 -10.66 19.61
C ASN A 162 -9.28 -9.74 20.12
N THR A 163 -9.22 -8.43 19.84
CA THR A 163 -10.27 -7.45 20.16
C THR A 163 -10.57 -6.60 18.94
N LEU A 164 -11.83 -6.57 18.50
CA LEU A 164 -12.28 -5.78 17.34
C LEU A 164 -13.58 -5.04 17.66
N TYR A 165 -13.51 -3.71 17.78
CA TYR A 165 -14.66 -2.85 18.03
C TYR A 165 -14.81 -1.87 16.85
N VAL A 166 -15.94 -1.94 16.14
CA VAL A 166 -16.27 -1.18 14.92
C VAL A 166 -17.74 -0.74 14.90
N SER A 167 -18.34 -0.59 16.09
CA SER A 167 -19.75 -0.24 16.25
C SER A 167 -20.06 1.19 15.83
N LYS A 168 -21.32 1.52 15.53
CA LYS A 168 -21.75 2.87 15.09
C LYS A 168 -20.92 3.37 13.89
N ASN A 169 -20.92 2.57 12.82
CA ASN A 169 -20.31 2.87 11.52
C ASN A 169 -21.37 2.64 10.41
N LYS A 170 -20.95 2.56 9.14
CA LYS A 170 -21.82 2.35 7.96
C LYS A 170 -21.51 1.03 7.25
N LEU A 171 -21.00 0.03 7.97
CA LEU A 171 -20.55 -1.25 7.40
C LEU A 171 -21.75 -2.09 6.94
N LYS A 172 -21.72 -2.56 5.69
CA LYS A 172 -22.74 -3.49 5.13
C LYS A 172 -22.31 -4.96 5.17
N THR A 173 -21.00 -5.20 5.16
CA THR A 173 -20.36 -6.50 5.28
C THR A 173 -19.15 -6.39 6.20
N ILE A 174 -18.78 -7.50 6.81
CA ILE A 174 -17.54 -7.62 7.58
C ILE A 174 -17.05 -9.07 7.52
N ASP A 175 -15.81 -9.27 7.09
CA ASP A 175 -15.17 -10.59 7.13
C ASP A 175 -14.16 -10.65 8.27
N VAL A 176 -14.37 -11.61 9.16
CA VAL A 176 -13.47 -11.93 10.29
C VAL A 176 -12.96 -13.37 10.23
N SER A 177 -13.11 -14.04 9.08
CA SER A 177 -12.81 -15.47 8.89
C SER A 177 -11.36 -15.86 9.18
N ASN A 178 -10.42 -14.91 9.00
CA ASN A 178 -8.99 -15.10 9.24
C ASN A 178 -8.55 -14.68 10.65
N ASN A 179 -9.40 -14.00 11.42
CA ASN A 179 -9.09 -13.51 12.77
C ASN A 179 -9.44 -14.59 13.80
N VAL A 180 -8.81 -15.76 13.69
CA VAL A 180 -9.14 -16.97 14.48
C VAL A 180 -8.93 -16.81 15.99
N LEU A 181 -8.14 -15.82 16.40
CA LEU A 181 -7.87 -15.46 17.80
C LEU A 181 -8.87 -14.46 18.41
N LEU A 182 -9.91 -14.05 17.66
CA LEU A 182 -10.87 -13.03 18.07
C LEU A 182 -11.69 -13.47 19.29
N ARG A 183 -11.58 -12.70 20.38
CA ARG A 183 -12.22 -12.94 21.70
C ARG A 183 -13.35 -11.99 21.99
N GLU A 184 -13.26 -10.75 21.52
CA GLU A 184 -14.25 -9.71 21.73
C GLU A 184 -14.54 -9.02 20.40
N PHE A 185 -15.80 -9.09 19.95
CA PHE A 185 -16.24 -8.50 18.70
C PHE A 185 -17.49 -7.64 18.91
N TYR A 186 -17.35 -6.35 18.65
CA TYR A 186 -18.39 -5.33 18.77
C TYR A 186 -18.57 -4.70 17.38
N CYS A 187 -19.72 -4.91 16.77
CA CYS A 187 -20.09 -4.41 15.44
C CYS A 187 -21.55 -3.90 15.40
N ASN A 188 -22.10 -3.57 16.57
CA ASN A 188 -23.45 -3.06 16.72
C ASN A 188 -23.65 -1.69 16.06
N ASP A 189 -24.90 -1.33 15.75
CA ASP A 189 -25.28 -0.08 15.09
C ASP A 189 -24.53 0.10 13.76
N ASN A 190 -24.75 -0.83 12.83
CA ASN A 190 -24.21 -0.83 11.47
C ASN A 190 -25.31 -1.28 10.48
N GLU A 191 -24.97 -1.56 9.22
CA GLU A 191 -25.88 -2.06 8.19
C GLU A 191 -25.62 -3.53 7.79
N ILE A 192 -24.99 -4.32 8.67
CA ILE A 192 -24.53 -5.68 8.35
C ILE A 192 -25.72 -6.62 8.11
N VAL A 193 -25.75 -7.26 6.93
CA VAL A 193 -26.80 -8.23 6.54
C VAL A 193 -26.40 -9.68 6.84
N TYR A 194 -25.11 -9.99 6.79
CA TYR A 194 -24.56 -11.32 7.02
C TYR A 194 -23.32 -11.24 7.90
N LEU A 195 -23.26 -12.10 8.93
CA LEU A 195 -22.19 -12.13 9.92
C LEU A 195 -21.77 -13.59 10.18
N ASN A 196 -20.59 -13.98 9.70
CA ASN A 196 -20.06 -15.32 9.94
C ASN A 196 -18.97 -15.32 11.00
N VAL A 197 -19.31 -15.79 12.21
CA VAL A 197 -18.36 -15.95 13.33
C VAL A 197 -17.92 -17.40 13.57
N THR A 198 -18.25 -18.35 12.68
CA THR A 198 -17.94 -19.78 12.88
C THR A 198 -16.45 -20.12 12.81
N LYS A 199 -15.62 -19.18 12.35
CA LYS A 199 -14.16 -19.30 12.27
C LYS A 199 -13.42 -18.66 13.45
N ASN A 200 -14.15 -18.14 14.44
CA ASN A 200 -13.60 -17.44 15.61
C ASN A 200 -13.88 -18.26 16.90
N PRO A 201 -13.28 -19.45 17.07
CA PRO A 201 -13.62 -20.36 18.18
C PRO A 201 -13.32 -19.76 19.56
N GLU A 202 -12.37 -18.82 19.66
CA GLU A 202 -11.98 -18.10 20.87
C GLU A 202 -12.97 -17.01 21.32
N LEU A 203 -14.06 -16.77 20.57
CA LEU A 203 -14.97 -15.65 20.80
C LEU A 203 -15.75 -15.78 22.12
N LYS A 204 -15.52 -14.85 23.06
CA LYS A 204 -16.11 -14.79 24.40
C LYS A 204 -17.25 -13.79 24.52
N SER A 205 -17.22 -12.70 23.75
CA SER A 205 -18.24 -11.66 23.71
C SER A 205 -18.53 -11.22 22.28
N LEU A 206 -19.81 -11.25 21.89
CA LEU A 206 -20.31 -10.76 20.60
C LEU A 206 -21.44 -9.75 20.82
N TYR A 207 -21.25 -8.53 20.32
CA TYR A 207 -22.24 -7.46 20.31
C TYR A 207 -22.49 -7.02 18.87
N CYS A 208 -23.63 -7.43 18.31
CA CYS A 208 -24.02 -7.22 16.92
C CYS A 208 -25.44 -6.63 16.79
N GLN A 209 -25.99 -6.08 17.88
CA GLN A 209 -27.33 -5.48 17.89
C GLN A 209 -27.46 -4.27 16.94
N SER A 210 -28.68 -3.90 16.55
CA SER A 210 -28.94 -2.80 15.61
C SER A 210 -28.22 -2.99 14.27
N ASN A 211 -28.54 -4.09 13.59
CA ASN A 211 -28.03 -4.42 12.25
C ASN A 211 -29.17 -4.99 11.39
N LYS A 212 -28.86 -5.55 10.22
CA LYS A 212 -29.81 -6.15 9.28
C LYS A 212 -29.62 -7.68 9.18
N ILE A 213 -29.07 -8.32 10.21
CA ILE A 213 -28.66 -9.73 10.19
C ILE A 213 -29.89 -10.63 10.15
N VAL A 214 -29.96 -11.52 9.17
CA VAL A 214 -31.10 -12.45 8.96
C VAL A 214 -30.87 -13.83 9.59
N HIS A 215 -29.61 -14.26 9.70
CA HIS A 215 -29.20 -15.51 10.32
C HIS A 215 -27.93 -15.34 11.14
N LEU A 216 -27.87 -15.98 12.30
CA LEU A 216 -26.68 -16.02 13.14
C LEU A 216 -26.51 -17.41 13.75
N ASN A 217 -25.34 -18.00 13.53
CA ASN A 217 -24.93 -19.28 14.11
C ASN A 217 -23.63 -19.08 14.90
N ILE A 218 -23.69 -19.37 16.21
CA ILE A 218 -22.55 -19.33 17.13
C ILE A 218 -22.11 -20.71 17.63
N SER A 219 -22.57 -21.81 17.01
CA SER A 219 -22.29 -23.20 17.43
C SER A 219 -20.81 -23.58 17.47
N LYS A 220 -19.93 -22.78 16.86
CA LYS A 220 -18.46 -22.95 16.91
C LYS A 220 -17.77 -22.04 17.94
N ASN A 221 -18.48 -21.07 18.51
CA ASN A 221 -17.97 -20.16 19.54
C ASN A 221 -18.20 -20.79 20.92
N THR A 222 -17.52 -21.90 21.17
CA THR A 222 -17.74 -22.76 22.35
C THR A 222 -17.31 -22.11 23.66
N VAL A 223 -16.59 -20.99 23.64
CA VAL A 223 -16.20 -20.20 24.83
C VAL A 223 -17.04 -18.93 25.03
N LEU A 224 -18.14 -18.76 24.27
CA LEU A 224 -18.97 -17.56 24.34
C LEU A 224 -19.67 -17.43 25.70
N THR A 225 -19.59 -16.24 26.29
CA THR A 225 -20.18 -15.90 27.60
C THR A 225 -21.20 -14.76 27.51
N LYS A 226 -21.13 -13.93 26.47
CA LYS A 226 -22.03 -12.79 26.25
C LYS A 226 -22.41 -12.69 24.77
N LEU A 227 -23.71 -12.67 24.50
CA LEU A 227 -24.28 -12.42 23.19
C LEU A 227 -25.31 -11.29 23.27
N ASN A 228 -25.14 -10.25 22.47
CA ASN A 228 -26.21 -9.33 22.13
C ASN A 228 -26.40 -9.29 20.61
N CYS A 229 -27.58 -9.70 20.17
CA CYS A 229 -28.03 -9.74 18.78
C CYS A 229 -29.43 -9.15 18.62
N SER A 230 -29.85 -8.29 19.56
CA SER A 230 -31.16 -7.63 19.51
C SER A 230 -31.28 -6.66 18.33
N ASN A 231 -32.49 -6.22 18.00
CA ASN A 231 -32.76 -5.23 16.94
C ASN A 231 -32.07 -5.62 15.61
N ASN A 232 -32.48 -6.77 15.08
CA ASN A 232 -31.98 -7.37 13.85
C ASN A 232 -33.16 -8.00 13.09
N GLN A 233 -32.89 -8.69 11.97
CA GLN A 233 -33.89 -9.33 11.13
C GLN A 233 -33.87 -10.86 11.26
N LEU A 234 -33.40 -11.38 12.39
CA LEU A 234 -33.16 -12.82 12.56
C LEU A 234 -34.45 -13.62 12.36
N GLY A 235 -34.48 -14.53 11.40
CA GLY A 235 -35.55 -15.54 11.29
C GLY A 235 -35.32 -16.74 12.21
N ALA A 236 -34.05 -17.08 12.41
CA ALA A 236 -33.60 -18.19 13.25
C ALA A 236 -32.21 -17.91 13.83
N LEU A 237 -31.96 -18.36 15.06
CA LEU A 237 -30.72 -18.15 15.80
C LEU A 237 -30.21 -19.48 16.36
N ASN A 238 -28.99 -19.90 16.02
CA ASN A 238 -28.39 -21.10 16.59
C ASN A 238 -27.36 -20.74 17.66
N ILE A 239 -27.73 -20.93 18.94
CA ILE A 239 -26.85 -20.77 20.08
C ILE A 239 -26.32 -22.09 20.66
N ALA A 240 -26.69 -23.26 20.13
CA ALA A 240 -26.22 -24.56 20.60
C ALA A 240 -24.71 -24.74 20.33
N ASN A 241 -23.90 -24.39 21.33
CA ASN A 241 -22.44 -24.30 21.26
C ASN A 241 -21.74 -25.22 22.28
N SER A 242 -22.46 -26.18 22.85
CA SER A 242 -22.03 -27.08 23.93
C SER A 242 -21.60 -26.36 25.22
N ASN A 243 -21.99 -25.09 25.40
CA ASN A 243 -21.59 -24.25 26.52
C ASN A 243 -22.66 -23.21 26.93
N ASN A 244 -23.94 -23.45 26.65
CA ASN A 244 -25.04 -22.55 27.02
C ASN A 244 -25.09 -22.24 28.53
N SER A 245 -24.63 -23.16 29.38
CA SER A 245 -24.50 -22.97 30.83
C SER A 245 -23.50 -21.88 31.25
N SER A 246 -22.52 -21.55 30.40
CA SER A 246 -21.55 -20.46 30.65
C SER A 246 -21.98 -19.11 30.06
N ILE A 247 -23.08 -19.05 29.31
CA ILE A 247 -23.61 -17.80 28.77
C ILE A 247 -24.26 -17.01 29.92
N GLN A 248 -23.57 -15.96 30.33
CA GLN A 248 -23.97 -15.07 31.42
C GLN A 248 -25.05 -14.08 30.98
N LEU A 249 -25.07 -13.74 29.70
CA LEU A 249 -26.00 -12.79 29.08
C LEU A 249 -26.29 -13.20 27.63
N MET A 250 -27.57 -13.37 27.30
CA MET A 250 -28.03 -13.54 25.92
C MET A 250 -29.21 -12.61 25.68
N ASN A 251 -29.12 -11.74 24.67
CA ASN A 251 -30.22 -10.88 24.25
C ASN A 251 -30.45 -10.99 22.74
N ALA A 252 -31.67 -11.42 22.38
CA ALA A 252 -32.16 -11.59 21.01
C ALA A 252 -33.52 -10.90 20.79
N LYS A 253 -33.92 -9.97 21.67
CA LYS A 253 -35.15 -9.16 21.54
C LYS A 253 -35.15 -8.28 20.28
N GLU A 254 -36.31 -7.77 19.89
CA GLU A 254 -36.49 -6.88 18.73
C GLU A 254 -36.06 -7.54 17.40
N ASN A 255 -36.16 -8.87 17.31
CA ASN A 255 -36.07 -9.65 16.09
C ASN A 255 -37.45 -10.17 15.71
N GLN A 256 -38.27 -9.34 15.06
CA GLN A 256 -39.70 -9.59 14.85
C GLN A 256 -40.00 -10.92 14.12
N ASN A 257 -39.09 -11.38 13.26
CA ASN A 257 -39.21 -12.61 12.48
C ASN A 257 -38.66 -13.86 13.20
N LEU A 258 -38.08 -13.72 14.40
CA LEU A 258 -37.40 -14.81 15.08
C LEU A 258 -38.43 -15.80 15.63
N SER A 259 -38.51 -16.98 15.02
CA SER A 259 -39.43 -18.04 15.45
C SER A 259 -38.78 -19.01 16.43
N CYS A 260 -37.48 -19.29 16.26
CA CYS A 260 -36.79 -20.34 17.00
C CYS A 260 -35.33 -19.98 17.33
N ILE A 261 -34.95 -20.23 18.58
CA ILE A 261 -33.60 -20.10 19.12
C ILE A 261 -33.11 -21.49 19.54
N GLN A 262 -32.13 -22.03 18.83
CA GLN A 262 -31.64 -23.39 19.08
C GLN A 262 -30.64 -23.39 20.24
N ILE A 263 -30.92 -24.20 21.26
CA ILE A 263 -30.13 -24.35 22.49
C ILE A 263 -29.53 -25.75 22.62
N ASP A 264 -28.53 -25.89 23.49
CA ASP A 264 -27.95 -27.19 23.83
C ASP A 264 -28.99 -28.16 24.40
N ALA A 265 -28.89 -29.45 24.07
CA ALA A 265 -29.80 -30.46 24.58
C ALA A 265 -29.77 -30.54 26.12
N ASN A 266 -30.95 -30.55 26.74
CA ASN A 266 -31.16 -30.48 28.20
C ASN A 266 -30.73 -29.18 28.89
N PHE A 267 -30.42 -28.11 28.13
CA PHE A 267 -30.25 -26.79 28.72
C PHE A 267 -31.61 -26.14 29.06
N THR A 268 -31.68 -25.48 30.22
CA THR A 268 -32.85 -24.68 30.62
C THR A 268 -32.45 -23.21 30.67
N PRO A 269 -32.93 -22.36 29.75
CA PRO A 269 -32.66 -20.92 29.74
C PRO A 269 -33.07 -20.23 31.04
N THR A 270 -32.22 -19.32 31.52
CA THR A 270 -32.46 -18.52 32.73
C THR A 270 -33.02 -17.14 32.38
N ALA A 271 -33.36 -16.31 33.38
CA ALA A 271 -33.83 -14.94 33.17
C ALA A 271 -32.85 -14.03 32.38
N ASN A 272 -31.57 -14.44 32.26
CA ASN A 272 -30.56 -13.74 31.48
C ASN A 272 -30.62 -14.03 29.98
N PHE A 273 -31.52 -14.93 29.55
CA PHE A 273 -31.77 -15.28 28.15
C PHE A 273 -33.02 -14.55 27.65
N GLN A 274 -32.82 -13.34 27.15
CA GLN A 274 -33.86 -12.45 26.69
C GLN A 274 -34.16 -12.66 25.20
N LYS A 275 -35.44 -12.82 24.87
CA LYS A 275 -35.95 -13.06 23.52
C LYS A 275 -37.31 -12.38 23.33
N ASP A 276 -37.80 -12.31 22.10
CA ASP A 276 -39.17 -11.86 21.82
C ASP A 276 -40.24 -12.88 22.23
N ILE A 277 -41.48 -12.41 22.40
CA ILE A 277 -42.60 -13.26 22.83
C ILE A 277 -42.99 -14.31 21.77
N THR A 278 -42.76 -14.00 20.49
CA THR A 278 -43.05 -14.86 19.31
C THR A 278 -42.02 -15.98 19.12
N SER A 279 -40.77 -15.77 19.56
CA SER A 279 -39.69 -16.75 19.45
C SER A 279 -39.82 -17.86 20.51
N ASN A 280 -39.37 -19.08 20.22
CA ASN A 280 -39.29 -20.18 21.18
C ASN A 280 -37.85 -20.69 21.33
N PHE A 281 -37.55 -21.32 22.48
CA PHE A 281 -36.32 -22.09 22.64
C PHE A 281 -36.58 -23.55 22.28
N ASP A 282 -35.75 -24.15 21.43
CA ASP A 282 -35.81 -25.58 21.11
C ASP A 282 -34.41 -26.19 21.08
N SER A 283 -34.31 -27.48 21.37
CA SER A 283 -33.12 -28.29 21.13
C SER A 283 -32.78 -28.47 19.64
N ASN A 284 -33.77 -28.34 18.74
CA ASN A 284 -33.60 -28.45 17.30
C ASN A 284 -34.57 -27.52 16.55
N CYS A 285 -34.04 -26.40 16.03
CA CYS A 285 -34.82 -25.46 15.23
C CYS A 285 -34.77 -25.75 13.71
N GLY A 286 -34.22 -26.90 13.29
CA GLY A 286 -33.92 -27.18 11.87
C GLY A 286 -32.78 -26.34 11.29
N ILE A 287 -32.07 -25.57 12.12
CA ILE A 287 -30.96 -24.70 11.70
C ILE A 287 -29.71 -25.56 11.49
N PRO A 288 -28.95 -25.39 10.39
CA PRO A 288 -27.70 -26.10 10.20
C PRO A 288 -26.65 -25.71 11.25
N THR A 289 -25.60 -26.52 11.35
CA THR A 289 -24.45 -26.34 12.27
C THR A 289 -23.30 -25.52 11.67
N THR A 290 -23.56 -24.82 10.56
CA THR A 290 -22.72 -23.79 9.93
C THR A 290 -23.52 -22.48 9.79
N ASN A 291 -22.87 -21.35 9.46
CA ASN A 291 -23.57 -20.11 9.06
C ASN A 291 -24.21 -20.22 7.64
N ASN A 292 -24.67 -21.41 7.26
CA ASN A 292 -25.70 -21.58 6.25
C ASN A 292 -27.07 -21.25 6.86
N PRO A 293 -28.05 -20.89 6.03
CA PRO A 293 -29.45 -21.24 6.26
C PRO A 293 -29.91 -22.40 5.35
N ASN A 294 -29.47 -23.64 5.65
CA ASN A 294 -30.37 -24.80 5.82
C ASN A 294 -29.63 -26.10 6.18
N GLY A 295 -30.26 -26.88 7.07
CA GLY A 295 -29.86 -28.25 7.45
C GLY A 295 -30.31 -29.30 6.44
N SER A 296 -30.13 -29.02 5.15
CA SER A 296 -30.32 -29.96 4.04
C SER A 296 -29.43 -29.52 2.88
N SER A 297 -28.80 -30.47 2.19
CA SER A 297 -27.66 -30.24 1.30
C SER A 297 -27.98 -29.33 0.12
N THR A 298 -27.72 -28.04 0.30
CA THR A 298 -27.90 -26.96 -0.68
C THR A 298 -26.58 -26.18 -0.79
N CYS A 299 -26.23 -25.74 -2.00
CA CYS A 299 -24.95 -25.07 -2.27
C CYS A 299 -24.93 -23.63 -1.72
N PHE A 300 -23.86 -23.27 -1.01
CA PHE A 300 -23.75 -21.97 -0.31
C PHE A 300 -22.62 -21.04 -0.76
N ASP A 301 -21.76 -21.50 -1.66
CA ASP A 301 -21.37 -20.57 -2.72
C ASP A 301 -22.60 -20.46 -3.65
N PRO A 302 -23.08 -19.26 -3.99
CA PRO A 302 -23.82 -19.15 -5.25
C PRO A 302 -22.90 -19.73 -6.32
N PRO A 303 -23.39 -20.56 -7.25
CA PRO A 303 -22.56 -20.97 -8.37
C PRO A 303 -22.13 -19.71 -9.10
N VAL A 304 -20.88 -19.29 -8.90
CA VAL A 304 -20.33 -18.14 -9.60
C VAL A 304 -20.31 -18.59 -11.05
N ILE A 305 -21.17 -17.98 -11.86
CA ILE A 305 -21.20 -18.17 -13.31
C ILE A 305 -19.91 -17.55 -13.83
N LYS A 306 -18.81 -18.29 -13.73
CA LYS A 306 -17.60 -18.00 -14.47
C LYS A 306 -17.81 -18.58 -15.86
N TYR A 307 -17.85 -17.65 -16.82
CA TYR A 307 -18.09 -17.85 -18.25
C TYR A 307 -19.56 -18.13 -18.64
N PHE A 308 -20.15 -17.09 -19.22
CA PHE A 308 -21.20 -17.22 -20.23
C PHE A 308 -20.56 -17.80 -21.51
N LYS A 309 -21.21 -18.77 -22.19
CA LYS A 309 -20.63 -19.43 -23.38
C LYS A 309 -21.42 -19.30 -24.69
N GLY A 310 -22.52 -18.53 -24.73
CA GLY A 310 -23.23 -18.23 -25.98
C GLY A 310 -24.76 -18.22 -25.89
N PHE A 311 -25.38 -17.64 -26.92
CA PHE A 311 -26.80 -17.83 -27.25
C PHE A 311 -26.91 -18.82 -28.42
N TYR A 312 -27.69 -19.89 -28.27
CA TYR A 312 -27.91 -20.85 -29.37
C TYR A 312 -29.35 -20.75 -29.90
N GLN A 313 -29.52 -20.56 -31.22
CA GLN A 313 -30.78 -20.82 -31.92
C GLN A 313 -30.92 -22.32 -32.18
N THR A 314 -31.38 -23.09 -31.19
CA THR A 314 -31.60 -24.53 -31.37
C THR A 314 -32.95 -24.79 -32.06
N THR A 315 -32.98 -24.83 -33.39
CA THR A 315 -34.16 -25.27 -34.14
C THR A 315 -34.36 -26.78 -34.13
N GLU A 316 -33.34 -27.59 -33.79
CA GLU A 316 -33.48 -29.02 -33.51
C GLU A 316 -32.56 -29.49 -32.36
N TRP A 317 -33.09 -30.33 -31.46
CA TRP A 317 -32.62 -31.70 -31.12
C TRP A 317 -32.93 -32.13 -29.68
N MET A 318 -33.93 -33.00 -29.55
CA MET A 318 -33.73 -34.26 -28.84
C MET A 318 -34.27 -35.38 -29.73
N LYS A 319 -33.48 -36.43 -29.96
CA LYS A 319 -33.92 -37.66 -30.63
C LYS A 319 -33.83 -38.82 -29.65
N THR A 320 -34.97 -39.31 -29.21
CA THR A 320 -35.13 -40.68 -28.71
C THR A 320 -35.99 -41.45 -29.72
N GLY A 321 -35.52 -42.62 -30.19
CA GLY A 321 -36.30 -43.46 -31.11
C GLY A 321 -36.50 -42.94 -32.54
N GLY A 322 -35.87 -41.83 -32.94
CA GLY A 322 -35.77 -41.43 -34.36
C GLY A 322 -36.90 -40.58 -34.95
N GLN A 323 -37.88 -40.11 -34.16
CA GLN A 323 -38.86 -39.12 -34.62
C GLN A 323 -38.46 -37.67 -34.32
N LYS A 324 -39.03 -36.72 -35.07
CA LYS A 324 -38.65 -35.31 -35.13
C LYS A 324 -39.66 -34.45 -34.36
N MET A 325 -39.21 -33.60 -33.43
CA MET A 325 -40.08 -32.92 -32.46
C MET A 325 -40.09 -31.39 -32.57
N GLY A 326 -40.63 -30.86 -33.68
CA GLY A 326 -41.06 -29.45 -33.81
C GLY A 326 -39.97 -28.36 -33.81
N ASN A 327 -40.39 -27.12 -34.09
CA ASN A 327 -39.52 -25.93 -34.08
C ASN A 327 -39.62 -25.23 -32.71
N GLY A 328 -38.48 -24.91 -32.08
CA GLY A 328 -38.39 -24.30 -30.75
C GLY A 328 -37.53 -23.03 -30.70
N LEU A 329 -37.69 -22.24 -29.62
CA LEU A 329 -37.02 -20.94 -29.44
C LEU A 329 -35.57 -21.03 -28.90
N GLN A 330 -34.85 -19.93 -29.07
CA GLN A 330 -33.50 -19.66 -28.54
C GLN A 330 -33.31 -20.15 -27.10
N SER A 331 -32.18 -20.82 -26.84
CA SER A 331 -31.82 -21.36 -25.53
C SER A 331 -30.43 -20.89 -25.07
N MET A 332 -30.30 -20.62 -23.78
CA MET A 332 -29.05 -20.19 -23.11
C MET A 332 -28.45 -21.35 -22.30
N PHE A 333 -27.12 -21.44 -22.25
CA PHE A 333 -26.40 -22.38 -21.40
C PHE A 333 -25.42 -21.65 -20.46
N TYR A 334 -25.41 -22.05 -19.19
CA TYR A 334 -24.52 -21.52 -18.16
C TYR A 334 -23.55 -22.60 -17.69
N ARG A 335 -22.29 -22.26 -17.45
CA ARG A 335 -21.33 -23.16 -16.80
C ARG A 335 -21.37 -22.94 -15.29
N ILE A 336 -21.53 -24.02 -14.54
CA ILE A 336 -21.54 -24.02 -13.07
C ILE A 336 -20.25 -24.67 -12.58
N GLN A 337 -19.43 -23.92 -11.85
CA GLN A 337 -18.20 -24.43 -11.23
C GLN A 337 -18.49 -24.79 -9.76
N ILE A 338 -18.14 -26.02 -9.35
CA ILE A 338 -18.44 -26.56 -8.02
C ILE A 338 -17.12 -26.76 -7.23
N PRO A 339 -17.01 -26.35 -5.96
CA PRO A 339 -15.80 -26.55 -5.15
C PRO A 339 -15.49 -28.04 -4.86
N GLN A 340 -14.21 -28.41 -4.81
CA GLN A 340 -13.74 -29.81 -4.79
C GLN A 340 -14.12 -30.69 -3.57
N ASN A 341 -14.79 -30.16 -2.54
CA ASN A 341 -14.95 -30.86 -1.26
C ASN A 341 -16.34 -31.51 -1.06
N SER A 342 -16.66 -32.55 -1.83
CA SER A 342 -17.80 -33.43 -1.51
C SER A 342 -17.60 -34.86 -2.01
N ASN A 343 -17.62 -35.83 -1.09
CA ASN A 343 -17.65 -37.27 -1.41
C ASN A 343 -18.89 -37.63 -2.24
N GLY A 344 -18.72 -38.59 -3.14
CA GLY A 344 -19.66 -38.90 -4.23
C GLY A 344 -21.07 -39.31 -3.80
N GLY A 345 -22.04 -38.88 -4.59
CA GLY A 345 -23.45 -39.24 -4.51
C GLY A 345 -24.26 -38.50 -5.57
N LEU A 346 -25.26 -39.18 -6.15
CA LEU A 346 -26.13 -38.64 -7.21
C LEU A 346 -26.84 -37.35 -6.76
N ARG A 347 -27.03 -36.39 -7.67
CA ARG A 347 -27.72 -35.12 -7.42
C ARG A 347 -28.64 -34.77 -8.60
N THR A 348 -29.80 -34.20 -8.27
CA THR A 348 -30.86 -33.81 -9.21
C THR A 348 -31.24 -32.37 -8.94
N LEU A 349 -31.49 -31.57 -9.99
CA LEU A 349 -31.95 -30.18 -9.87
C LEU A 349 -33.37 -30.07 -10.42
N ASN A 350 -34.32 -29.68 -9.57
CA ASN A 350 -35.72 -29.46 -9.97
C ASN A 350 -36.01 -27.97 -10.11
N VAL A 351 -36.69 -27.60 -11.20
CA VAL A 351 -37.05 -26.22 -11.52
C VAL A 351 -38.57 -26.14 -11.73
N SER A 352 -39.25 -25.33 -10.91
CA SER A 352 -40.72 -25.24 -10.90
C SER A 352 -41.28 -24.11 -11.76
N SER A 353 -40.57 -22.99 -11.93
CA SER A 353 -40.93 -21.93 -12.89
C SER A 353 -39.75 -20.99 -13.19
N CYS A 354 -39.90 -20.11 -14.19
CA CYS A 354 -38.91 -19.08 -14.54
C CYS A 354 -39.57 -17.76 -14.97
N LYS A 355 -38.81 -16.67 -14.88
CA LYS A 355 -39.27 -15.31 -15.17
C LYS A 355 -38.15 -14.46 -15.82
N PHE A 356 -38.40 -13.89 -17.00
CA PHE A 356 -37.42 -13.09 -17.75
C PHE A 356 -37.72 -11.58 -17.64
N ASP A 357 -36.74 -10.75 -17.24
CA ASP A 357 -36.85 -9.27 -17.30
C ASP A 357 -36.27 -8.78 -18.62
N SER A 358 -37.12 -8.40 -19.57
CA SER A 358 -36.67 -7.90 -20.87
C SER A 358 -35.95 -6.55 -20.84
N SER A 359 -36.08 -5.77 -19.75
CA SER A 359 -35.44 -4.45 -19.59
C SER A 359 -34.02 -4.53 -19.02
N LYS A 360 -33.67 -5.69 -18.45
CA LYS A 360 -32.36 -6.03 -17.90
C LYS A 360 -31.87 -7.36 -18.47
N GLY A 361 -32.43 -7.77 -19.62
CA GLY A 361 -32.50 -9.14 -20.19
C GLY A 361 -32.12 -10.34 -19.28
N THR A 362 -32.53 -10.33 -18.01
CA THR A 362 -32.05 -11.26 -16.97
C THR A 362 -33.09 -12.36 -16.82
N LEU A 363 -32.67 -13.61 -16.96
CA LEU A 363 -33.52 -14.76 -16.65
C LEU A 363 -33.38 -15.09 -15.16
N TYR A 364 -34.42 -14.80 -14.38
CA TYR A 364 -34.50 -15.23 -12.99
C TYR A 364 -35.31 -16.53 -12.98
N VAL A 365 -34.62 -17.63 -12.75
CA VAL A 365 -35.25 -18.92 -12.47
C VAL A 365 -35.85 -18.86 -11.07
N ALA A 366 -36.99 -19.49 -10.81
CA ALA A 366 -37.44 -19.66 -9.44
C ALA A 366 -36.37 -20.45 -8.67
N LYS A 367 -36.00 -19.98 -7.48
CA LYS A 367 -35.26 -20.81 -6.53
C LYS A 367 -36.21 -21.95 -6.14
N GLY A 368 -36.00 -23.13 -6.73
CA GLY A 368 -36.77 -24.31 -6.38
C GLY A 368 -36.43 -24.70 -4.95
N ASP A 369 -37.42 -24.64 -4.05
CA ASP A 369 -37.32 -25.30 -2.77
C ASP A 369 -37.60 -26.80 -2.93
N CYS A 370 -37.06 -27.60 -2.02
CA CYS A 370 -37.67 -28.89 -1.69
C CYS A 370 -38.98 -28.63 -0.92
N ASP A 371 -39.99 -28.17 -1.66
CA ASP A 371 -41.42 -28.01 -1.36
C ASP A 371 -41.88 -27.05 -0.23
N ASN A 372 -42.51 -25.95 -0.67
CA ASN A 372 -43.77 -25.35 -0.17
C ASN A 372 -43.79 -24.67 1.23
N LEU A 373 -44.24 -23.42 1.45
CA LEU A 373 -44.89 -22.33 0.69
C LEU A 373 -44.68 -21.01 1.51
N ASN A 374 -44.86 -19.76 1.05
CA ASN A 374 -44.86 -19.10 -0.27
C ASN A 374 -45.15 -17.60 -0.06
N GLN A 375 -44.32 -16.67 -0.60
CA GLN A 375 -44.82 -15.39 -1.11
C GLN A 375 -43.85 -14.71 -2.13
N ASP A 376 -44.29 -14.76 -3.40
CA ASP A 376 -44.09 -13.80 -4.51
C ASP A 376 -42.71 -13.34 -5.00
N ALA A 377 -42.29 -13.91 -6.16
CA ALA A 377 -41.68 -13.16 -7.26
C ALA A 377 -41.93 -13.84 -8.64
N LYS A 378 -42.66 -13.18 -9.56
CA LYS A 378 -43.13 -13.69 -10.89
C LYS A 378 -42.69 -12.76 -12.05
N PHE A 379 -42.62 -13.18 -13.31
CA PHE A 379 -42.80 -12.30 -14.50
C PHE A 379 -43.65 -13.05 -15.55
N ALA A 380 -43.14 -13.24 -16.78
CA ALA A 380 -43.98 -13.62 -17.90
C ALA A 380 -43.31 -14.58 -18.91
N LYS A 381 -44.09 -15.62 -19.25
CA LYS A 381 -44.27 -16.32 -20.54
C LYS A 381 -43.04 -16.72 -21.37
N SER A 382 -42.99 -17.94 -21.92
CA SER A 382 -44.10 -18.87 -22.19
C SER A 382 -44.14 -20.09 -21.26
N CYS A 383 -45.25 -20.24 -20.53
CA CYS A 383 -45.62 -21.50 -19.90
C CYS A 383 -46.63 -22.24 -20.80
N SER A 384 -46.36 -23.50 -21.11
CA SER A 384 -47.34 -24.47 -21.62
C SER A 384 -47.06 -25.83 -20.98
N GLY A 385 -47.89 -26.23 -20.01
CA GLY A 385 -47.87 -27.58 -19.47
C GLY A 385 -48.44 -28.60 -20.46
N GLY A 386 -48.41 -29.91 -20.20
CA GLY A 386 -47.77 -30.62 -19.10
C GLY A 386 -47.07 -31.88 -19.63
N GLY A 387 -46.87 -32.91 -18.79
CA GLY A 387 -46.12 -34.11 -19.14
C GLY A 387 -46.55 -34.81 -20.44
N VAL A 388 -45.74 -34.63 -21.49
CA VAL A 388 -45.67 -35.37 -22.77
C VAL A 388 -46.97 -35.46 -23.60
N THR A 389 -46.92 -34.89 -24.82
CA THR A 389 -47.87 -35.01 -25.97
C THR A 389 -49.00 -33.96 -26.09
N TYR A 390 -48.78 -33.00 -27.01
CA TYR A 390 -49.68 -32.09 -27.77
C TYR A 390 -51.06 -31.61 -27.23
N TYR A 391 -51.13 -30.28 -27.04
CA TYR A 391 -52.24 -29.34 -27.30
C TYR A 391 -53.72 -29.76 -27.04
N ASN A 392 -54.37 -29.07 -26.08
CA ASN A 392 -55.22 -27.88 -26.32
C ASN A 392 -56.21 -27.69 -25.13
N GLY A 393 -56.31 -26.48 -24.57
CA GLY A 393 -57.14 -26.20 -23.38
C GLY A 393 -56.35 -25.63 -22.20
N ALA A 394 -57.02 -24.88 -21.32
CA ALA A 394 -56.40 -24.00 -20.32
C ALA A 394 -56.14 -24.65 -18.94
N ALA A 395 -55.45 -23.89 -18.06
CA ALA A 395 -55.16 -24.14 -16.62
C ALA A 395 -53.88 -24.97 -16.34
N ASN A 396 -53.25 -25.01 -15.14
CA ASN A 396 -53.36 -24.29 -13.85
C ASN A 396 -52.04 -24.44 -13.02
N ASP A 397 -51.93 -23.76 -11.86
CA ASP A 397 -50.68 -23.35 -11.17
C ASP A 397 -49.73 -24.42 -10.54
N ASN A 398 -49.89 -25.73 -10.77
CA ASN A 398 -49.11 -26.78 -10.06
C ASN A 398 -48.44 -27.82 -11.00
N THR A 399 -47.20 -27.58 -11.47
CA THR A 399 -46.40 -28.62 -12.16
C THR A 399 -44.88 -28.38 -12.03
N THR A 400 -44.08 -29.45 -11.93
CA THR A 400 -42.63 -29.43 -11.63
C THR A 400 -41.81 -30.14 -12.71
N TYR A 401 -40.55 -29.74 -12.93
CA TYR A 401 -39.61 -30.36 -13.89
C TYR A 401 -38.27 -30.77 -13.24
N THR A 402 -37.58 -31.76 -13.82
CA THR A 402 -36.43 -32.50 -13.26
C THR A 402 -35.25 -32.56 -14.24
N ILE A 403 -34.01 -32.38 -13.76
CA ILE A 403 -32.76 -32.63 -14.52
C ILE A 403 -31.81 -33.52 -13.70
N GLU A 404 -31.36 -34.63 -14.28
CA GLU A 404 -30.51 -35.67 -13.66
C GLU A 404 -29.14 -35.84 -14.36
N TRP A 405 -28.13 -36.29 -13.61
CA TRP A 405 -26.83 -36.72 -14.18
C TRP A 405 -26.21 -37.86 -13.37
N ASN A 406 -25.50 -38.77 -14.04
CA ASN A 406 -25.03 -40.04 -13.48
C ASN A 406 -23.54 -40.05 -13.11
N SER A 407 -23.20 -40.72 -12.00
CA SER A 407 -21.82 -41.11 -11.63
C SER A 407 -21.72 -42.63 -11.50
N ASP A 408 -20.67 -43.23 -12.05
CA ASP A 408 -20.48 -44.68 -12.17
C ASP A 408 -20.48 -45.44 -10.81
N PRO A 409 -21.03 -46.68 -10.70
CA PRO A 409 -21.21 -47.33 -9.39
C PRO A 409 -19.98 -48.02 -8.77
N GLN A 410 -18.77 -47.98 -9.37
CA GLN A 410 -17.66 -48.88 -8.98
C GLN A 410 -16.44 -48.22 -8.32
N GLY A 411 -16.65 -47.68 -7.12
CA GLY A 411 -15.79 -47.97 -5.95
C GLY A 411 -14.31 -47.55 -5.90
N SER A 412 -13.74 -46.87 -6.89
CA SER A 412 -12.34 -46.40 -6.86
C SER A 412 -12.22 -44.93 -6.41
N GLN A 413 -11.29 -44.64 -5.50
CA GLN A 413 -10.91 -43.27 -5.16
C GLN A 413 -10.16 -42.63 -6.33
N ILE A 414 -10.53 -41.41 -6.70
CA ILE A 414 -9.77 -40.55 -7.62
C ILE A 414 -9.22 -39.37 -6.80
N ASP A 415 -7.90 -39.20 -6.84
CA ASP A 415 -7.18 -38.14 -6.13
C ASP A 415 -7.18 -36.86 -6.97
N ALA A 416 -7.75 -35.78 -6.43
CA ALA A 416 -8.17 -34.60 -7.21
C ALA A 416 -7.06 -33.55 -7.45
N ALA A 417 -5.80 -33.91 -7.19
CA ALA A 417 -4.66 -33.00 -7.18
C ALA A 417 -3.78 -33.03 -8.45
N ALA A 418 -4.00 -33.97 -9.38
CA ALA A 418 -3.02 -34.26 -10.45
C ALA A 418 -3.47 -33.99 -11.89
N ASP A 419 -4.78 -33.94 -12.21
CA ASP A 419 -5.22 -33.76 -13.61
C ASP A 419 -6.66 -33.19 -13.74
N PRO A 420 -6.87 -32.05 -14.43
CA PRO A 420 -8.20 -31.52 -14.74
C PRO A 420 -8.75 -32.09 -16.06
N PHE A 421 -8.79 -33.42 -16.22
CA PHE A 421 -9.19 -34.03 -17.49
C PHE A 421 -10.70 -34.02 -17.73
N PHE A 422 -11.07 -33.26 -18.76
CA PHE A 422 -11.91 -33.69 -19.88
C PHE A 422 -12.57 -35.07 -19.76
N TRP A 423 -13.89 -35.07 -19.78
CA TRP A 423 -14.66 -36.01 -20.59
C TRP A 423 -15.50 -35.20 -21.57
N GLU A 424 -15.15 -35.26 -22.85
CA GLU A 424 -16.06 -34.84 -23.91
C GLU A 424 -17.23 -35.83 -23.91
N TRP A 425 -18.45 -35.33 -23.71
CA TRP A 425 -19.58 -35.96 -24.40
C TRP A 425 -19.49 -35.49 -25.84
N GLU A 426 -19.44 -36.44 -26.79
CA GLU A 426 -19.55 -36.13 -28.22
C GLU A 426 -20.86 -35.37 -28.49
N TYR A 427 -20.75 -34.05 -28.55
CA TYR A 427 -21.81 -33.18 -29.00
C TYR A 427 -21.98 -33.39 -30.51
N ASN A 428 -22.82 -34.37 -30.87
CA ASN A 428 -23.27 -34.61 -32.24
C ASN A 428 -24.30 -33.54 -32.71
N GLY A 429 -24.09 -32.27 -32.33
CA GLY A 429 -24.71 -31.09 -32.94
C GLY A 429 -23.83 -30.53 -34.05
N PRO A 430 -24.08 -29.31 -34.63
CA PRO A 430 -23.23 -28.88 -35.72
C PRO A 430 -21.88 -28.46 -35.12
N GLU A 431 -20.84 -28.50 -35.94
CA GLU A 431 -19.47 -28.13 -35.53
C GLU A 431 -19.49 -26.81 -34.74
N ALA A 432 -18.89 -26.82 -33.54
CA ALA A 432 -18.88 -25.68 -32.67
C ALA A 432 -18.06 -24.54 -33.30
N CYS A 433 -18.76 -23.55 -33.88
CA CYS A 433 -18.12 -22.41 -34.51
C CYS A 433 -17.35 -21.59 -33.46
N GLU A 434 -16.04 -21.43 -33.67
CA GLU A 434 -15.20 -20.60 -32.82
C GLU A 434 -15.72 -19.16 -32.77
N PRO A 435 -15.73 -18.50 -31.58
CA PRO A 435 -16.12 -17.10 -31.46
C PRO A 435 -15.17 -16.18 -32.23
N ALA A 436 -15.69 -15.07 -32.74
CA ALA A 436 -14.83 -14.00 -33.25
C ALA A 436 -13.98 -13.45 -32.10
N THR A 437 -12.66 -13.39 -32.30
CA THR A 437 -11.74 -12.79 -31.35
C THR A 437 -11.75 -11.28 -31.56
N ILE A 438 -12.03 -10.50 -30.51
CA ILE A 438 -11.81 -9.05 -30.53
C ILE A 438 -10.30 -8.84 -30.52
N ASN A 439 -9.81 -8.05 -31.47
CA ASN A 439 -8.39 -7.77 -31.62
C ASN A 439 -8.02 -6.47 -30.88
N ASP A 440 -8.83 -5.42 -31.06
CA ASP A 440 -8.58 -4.08 -30.52
C ASP A 440 -9.89 -3.25 -30.44
N ILE A 441 -9.95 -2.27 -29.54
CA ILE A 441 -11.10 -1.38 -29.28
C ILE A 441 -10.61 0.09 -29.20
N GLN A 442 -10.86 0.85 -30.25
CA GLN A 442 -10.49 2.26 -30.37
C GLN A 442 -11.67 3.17 -29.98
N VAL A 443 -11.62 3.81 -28.82
CA VAL A 443 -12.73 4.65 -28.31
C VAL A 443 -12.57 6.09 -28.78
N ASP A 444 -13.50 6.58 -29.61
CA ASP A 444 -13.67 8.01 -29.93
C ASP A 444 -14.45 8.65 -28.77
N ARG A 445 -13.67 9.05 -27.76
CA ARG A 445 -14.15 9.51 -26.45
C ARG A 445 -14.89 10.87 -26.53
N GLU A 446 -14.55 11.71 -27.51
CA GLU A 446 -15.20 13.01 -27.77
C GLU A 446 -16.65 12.86 -28.23
N ASN A 447 -16.90 11.96 -29.20
CA ASN A 447 -18.22 11.81 -29.80
C ASN A 447 -19.04 10.66 -29.17
N GLY A 448 -18.52 10.04 -28.10
CA GLY A 448 -19.14 8.90 -27.44
C GLY A 448 -19.29 7.70 -28.39
N LYS A 449 -18.21 7.33 -29.09
CA LYS A 449 -18.15 6.20 -30.04
C LYS A 449 -17.03 5.21 -29.68
N ALA A 450 -17.14 3.99 -30.17
CA ALA A 450 -16.06 2.99 -30.08
C ALA A 450 -15.98 2.18 -31.37
N THR A 451 -14.79 2.09 -31.96
CA THR A 451 -14.47 1.34 -33.17
C THR A 451 -13.80 0.04 -32.77
N ILE A 452 -14.47 -1.08 -33.02
CA ILE A 452 -14.09 -2.39 -32.51
C ILE A 452 -13.57 -3.22 -33.68
N THR A 453 -12.29 -3.62 -33.62
CA THR A 453 -11.69 -4.52 -34.60
C THR A 453 -11.71 -5.95 -34.05
N PHE A 454 -12.04 -6.89 -34.91
CA PHE A 454 -12.10 -8.32 -34.57
C PHE A 454 -11.66 -9.17 -35.76
N THR A 455 -11.22 -10.38 -35.47
CA THR A 455 -10.87 -11.38 -36.48
C THR A 455 -12.14 -12.03 -37.04
N GLU A 456 -12.30 -11.99 -38.36
CA GLU A 456 -13.40 -12.65 -39.06
C GLU A 456 -13.05 -14.12 -39.33
N ASN A 457 -13.78 -15.04 -38.69
CA ASN A 457 -13.51 -16.48 -38.75
C ASN A 457 -13.98 -17.14 -40.08
N GLY A 458 -13.83 -16.46 -41.21
CA GLY A 458 -14.14 -16.97 -42.56
C GLY A 458 -15.61 -17.08 -42.94
N ASN A 459 -16.55 -16.83 -42.01
CA ASN A 459 -17.98 -16.89 -42.27
C ASN A 459 -18.54 -15.50 -42.65
N ASN A 460 -19.01 -15.35 -43.89
CA ASN A 460 -19.72 -14.14 -44.32
C ASN A 460 -21.06 -14.01 -43.57
N GLY A 461 -21.20 -12.98 -42.73
CA GLY A 461 -22.49 -12.69 -42.11
C GLY A 461 -22.47 -11.60 -41.03
N ASN A 462 -23.63 -11.44 -40.40
CA ASN A 462 -23.91 -10.39 -39.43
C ASN A 462 -23.41 -10.78 -38.02
N TYR A 463 -22.20 -10.33 -37.68
CA TYR A 463 -21.67 -10.32 -36.31
C TYR A 463 -22.54 -9.46 -35.40
N GLN A 464 -22.60 -9.78 -34.10
CA GLN A 464 -23.34 -8.98 -33.12
C GLN A 464 -22.40 -8.56 -31.99
N ILE A 465 -22.39 -7.25 -31.70
CA ILE A 465 -21.61 -6.68 -30.62
C ILE A 465 -22.54 -6.13 -29.55
N TYR A 466 -22.22 -6.43 -28.29
CA TYR A 466 -22.94 -6.02 -27.09
C TYR A 466 -22.04 -5.15 -26.23
N LEU A 467 -22.58 -4.04 -25.71
CA LEU A 467 -21.92 -3.20 -24.69
C LEU A 467 -22.72 -3.24 -23.40
N VAL A 468 -22.01 -3.35 -22.28
CA VAL A 468 -22.57 -3.63 -20.96
C VAL A 468 -21.87 -2.75 -19.92
N GLU A 469 -22.60 -2.09 -19.02
CA GLU A 469 -21.98 -1.27 -17.96
C GLU A 469 -21.34 -2.15 -16.86
N GLU A 470 -20.34 -1.63 -16.14
CA GLU A 470 -19.58 -2.39 -15.13
C GLU A 470 -20.47 -3.07 -14.08
N GLY A 471 -20.18 -4.35 -13.83
CA GLY A 471 -20.91 -5.21 -12.88
C GLY A 471 -22.03 -6.04 -13.51
N GLU A 472 -22.36 -5.80 -14.78
CA GLU A 472 -23.40 -6.53 -15.52
C GLU A 472 -22.79 -7.45 -16.61
N TYR A 473 -23.63 -8.31 -17.20
CA TYR A 473 -23.32 -9.22 -18.32
C TYR A 473 -24.19 -8.83 -19.54
N PRO A 474 -23.92 -9.30 -20.77
CA PRO A 474 -24.76 -8.98 -21.93
C PRO A 474 -26.04 -9.83 -21.93
N LEU A 475 -27.17 -9.16 -22.14
CA LEU A 475 -28.51 -9.67 -21.87
C LEU A 475 -29.36 -9.61 -23.16
N LEU A 476 -30.38 -10.47 -23.31
CA LEU A 476 -31.08 -10.65 -24.60
C LEU A 476 -31.78 -9.38 -25.14
N GLY A 477 -32.00 -8.38 -24.27
CA GLY A 477 -32.63 -7.09 -24.58
C GLY A 477 -31.68 -5.89 -24.65
N ASP A 478 -30.38 -6.08 -24.44
CA ASP A 478 -29.41 -4.98 -24.46
C ASP A 478 -29.21 -4.41 -25.87
N THR A 479 -28.70 -3.18 -25.93
CA THR A 479 -28.48 -2.45 -27.19
C THR A 479 -27.35 -3.07 -28.00
N LYS A 480 -27.66 -4.14 -28.72
CA LYS A 480 -26.73 -4.83 -29.62
C LYS A 480 -26.61 -4.12 -30.96
N LYS A 481 -25.38 -3.92 -31.43
CA LYS A 481 -25.13 -3.47 -32.81
C LYS A 481 -24.82 -4.66 -33.70
N VAL A 482 -25.63 -4.83 -34.74
CA VAL A 482 -25.40 -5.81 -35.80
C VAL A 482 -24.45 -5.18 -36.82
N VAL A 483 -23.37 -5.89 -37.16
CA VAL A 483 -22.31 -5.41 -38.06
C VAL A 483 -21.91 -6.52 -39.03
N GLY A 484 -21.76 -6.17 -40.31
CA GLY A 484 -21.49 -7.16 -41.37
C GLY A 484 -20.01 -7.53 -41.53
N ALA A 485 -19.10 -6.73 -40.96
CA ALA A 485 -17.65 -6.88 -41.07
C ALA A 485 -16.94 -6.08 -39.95
N SER A 486 -15.65 -6.35 -39.80
CA SER A 486 -14.66 -5.62 -39.00
C SER A 486 -14.03 -4.50 -39.86
N PRO A 487 -13.82 -3.27 -39.34
CA PRO A 487 -14.11 -2.79 -37.99
C PRO A 487 -15.55 -2.31 -37.81
N ALA A 488 -16.04 -2.38 -36.57
CA ALA A 488 -17.40 -2.04 -36.18
C ALA A 488 -17.46 -0.79 -35.30
N ILE A 489 -18.02 0.31 -35.82
CA ILE A 489 -18.20 1.55 -35.06
C ILE A 489 -19.52 1.51 -34.28
N ILE A 490 -19.47 1.72 -32.97
CA ILE A 490 -20.61 1.89 -32.04
C ILE A 490 -20.66 3.36 -31.61
N SER A 491 -21.83 3.88 -31.22
CA SER A 491 -22.04 5.31 -30.95
C SER A 491 -23.15 5.51 -29.92
N GLY A 492 -23.11 6.61 -29.16
CA GLY A 492 -24.08 6.93 -28.11
C GLY A 492 -23.68 6.40 -26.72
N LEU A 493 -22.37 6.25 -26.47
CA LEU A 493 -21.84 5.86 -25.17
C LEU A 493 -22.12 6.95 -24.13
N LYS A 494 -22.58 6.58 -22.93
CA LYS A 494 -22.84 7.54 -21.84
C LYS A 494 -21.52 7.93 -21.16
N LYS A 495 -21.40 9.19 -20.71
CA LYS A 495 -20.29 9.72 -19.90
C LYS A 495 -20.22 9.11 -18.48
N ASN A 496 -19.03 9.08 -17.87
CA ASN A 496 -18.69 8.50 -16.56
C ASN A 496 -19.19 7.06 -16.36
N LYS A 497 -19.02 6.21 -17.38
CA LYS A 497 -19.44 4.82 -17.38
C LYS A 497 -18.37 3.90 -17.96
N TYR A 498 -18.00 2.92 -17.16
CA TYR A 498 -17.19 1.78 -17.57
C TYR A 498 -18.03 0.80 -18.38
N TYR A 499 -17.53 0.37 -19.53
CA TYR A 499 -18.18 -0.62 -20.40
C TYR A 499 -17.32 -1.88 -20.61
N LYS A 500 -17.99 -3.03 -20.75
CA LYS A 500 -17.44 -4.28 -21.28
C LYS A 500 -18.06 -4.59 -22.63
N ILE A 501 -17.26 -5.19 -23.52
CA ILE A 501 -17.65 -5.51 -24.91
C ILE A 501 -17.62 -7.02 -25.13
N TYR A 502 -18.64 -7.52 -25.82
CA TYR A 502 -18.79 -8.93 -26.21
C TYR A 502 -19.14 -9.02 -27.69
N ILE A 503 -18.57 -10.00 -28.41
CA ILE A 503 -18.89 -10.23 -29.83
C ILE A 503 -19.28 -11.69 -30.11
N SER A 504 -20.32 -11.92 -30.92
CA SER A 504 -20.63 -13.24 -31.51
C SER A 504 -20.45 -13.22 -33.03
N ALA A 505 -19.98 -14.36 -33.56
CA ALA A 505 -19.83 -14.62 -34.98
C ALA A 505 -21.02 -15.43 -35.54
N PRO A 506 -21.37 -15.27 -36.82
CA PRO A 506 -22.26 -16.19 -37.51
C PRO A 506 -21.57 -17.53 -37.80
N CYS A 507 -22.32 -18.63 -37.70
CA CYS A 507 -21.87 -19.94 -38.18
C CYS A 507 -22.01 -20.06 -39.71
N SER A 508 -21.14 -20.88 -40.33
CA SER A 508 -21.14 -21.23 -41.75
C SER A 508 -22.47 -21.87 -42.20
N ASN A 509 -23.10 -22.64 -41.32
CA ASN A 509 -24.38 -23.29 -41.53
C ASN A 509 -25.48 -22.45 -40.87
N SER A 510 -26.46 -22.02 -41.68
CA SER A 510 -27.42 -20.94 -41.40
C SER A 510 -28.20 -21.04 -40.08
N GLU A 511 -28.54 -19.86 -39.54
CA GLU A 511 -29.31 -19.58 -38.30
C GLU A 511 -28.54 -19.61 -36.96
N PHE A 512 -27.36 -20.24 -36.89
CA PHE A 512 -26.59 -20.34 -35.64
C PHE A 512 -25.57 -19.20 -35.45
N GLN A 513 -25.31 -18.84 -34.18
CA GLN A 513 -24.21 -17.96 -33.79
C GLN A 513 -23.27 -18.68 -32.81
N SER A 514 -22.01 -18.26 -32.80
CA SER A 514 -20.98 -18.75 -31.88
C SER A 514 -21.25 -18.35 -30.42
N GLY A 515 -20.42 -18.86 -29.51
CA GLY A 515 -20.23 -18.23 -28.20
C GLY A 515 -19.75 -16.78 -28.31
N PHE A 516 -19.68 -16.07 -27.19
CA PHE A 516 -19.06 -14.75 -27.16
C PHE A 516 -17.54 -14.85 -27.05
N GLY A 517 -16.84 -14.16 -27.94
CA GLY A 517 -15.48 -13.71 -27.70
C GLY A 517 -15.52 -12.57 -26.69
N VAL A 518 -14.67 -12.67 -25.67
CA VAL A 518 -14.51 -11.65 -24.63
C VAL A 518 -13.11 -11.07 -24.76
N TYR A 519 -13.02 -9.75 -24.82
CA TYR A 519 -11.76 -9.05 -24.59
C TYR A 519 -11.66 -8.82 -23.08
N ASP A 520 -10.82 -9.60 -22.38
CA ASP A 520 -10.73 -9.56 -20.91
C ASP A 520 -9.87 -8.39 -20.39
N ASN A 521 -9.30 -7.57 -21.29
CA ASN A 521 -8.58 -6.35 -20.96
C ASN A 521 -9.50 -5.13 -20.98
N GLU A 522 -9.49 -4.41 -19.86
CA GLU A 522 -10.00 -3.05 -19.64
C GLU A 522 -11.51 -2.80 -19.58
N LEU A 523 -11.89 -2.24 -18.43
CA LEU A 523 -13.04 -1.38 -18.26
C LEU A 523 -12.67 0.01 -18.81
N PHE A 524 -13.12 0.38 -20.01
CA PHE A 524 -12.85 1.72 -20.52
C PHE A 524 -13.85 2.74 -19.96
N ASN A 525 -13.34 3.81 -19.34
CA ASN A 525 -14.17 4.89 -18.82
C ASN A 525 -14.57 5.88 -19.94
N THR A 526 -15.66 6.60 -19.72
CA THR A 526 -16.08 7.76 -20.51
C THR A 526 -16.05 9.00 -19.62
N PHE A 527 -15.76 10.17 -20.19
CA PHE A 527 -15.16 11.26 -19.41
C PHE A 527 -16.04 12.03 -18.40
N SER A 528 -15.35 12.65 -17.43
CA SER A 528 -15.85 13.71 -16.55
C SER A 528 -16.03 15.04 -17.30
N ASP A 529 -16.76 16.00 -16.72
CA ASP A 529 -16.85 17.39 -17.21
C ASP A 529 -15.96 18.36 -16.40
N THR A 530 -15.03 17.84 -15.59
CA THR A 530 -14.08 18.62 -14.77
C THR A 530 -12.73 18.76 -15.45
N MET A 531 -12.26 20.00 -15.57
CA MET A 531 -10.91 20.40 -15.99
C MET A 531 -9.85 19.88 -14.99
N PRO A 532 -8.61 19.57 -15.41
CA PRO A 532 -7.54 19.16 -14.50
C PRO A 532 -7.20 20.25 -13.47
N GLU A 533 -6.75 19.86 -12.26
CA GLU A 533 -6.36 20.84 -11.23
C GLU A 533 -5.14 21.68 -11.66
N ASN A 534 -4.33 21.18 -12.59
CA ASN A 534 -3.09 21.79 -13.07
C ASN A 534 -3.17 22.25 -14.54
N ASP A 535 -4.35 22.71 -14.94
CA ASP A 535 -4.61 23.26 -16.27
C ASP A 535 -3.75 24.51 -16.58
N THR A 536 -3.51 25.33 -15.57
CA THR A 536 -2.76 26.60 -15.71
C THR A 536 -1.33 26.49 -15.21
N ILE A 537 -0.45 27.35 -15.72
CA ILE A 537 0.92 27.51 -15.21
C ILE A 537 0.93 27.96 -13.73
N CYS A 538 -0.10 28.66 -13.26
CA CYS A 538 -0.24 29.06 -11.86
C CYS A 538 -0.55 27.88 -10.94
N ASP A 539 -1.35 26.91 -11.42
CA ASP A 539 -1.80 25.75 -10.67
C ASP A 539 -0.92 24.51 -10.89
N ALA A 540 0.24 24.68 -11.53
CA ALA A 540 1.20 23.63 -11.84
C ALA A 540 1.56 22.76 -10.62
N ILE A 541 1.36 21.45 -10.70
CA ILE A 541 1.64 20.52 -9.59
C ILE A 541 3.14 20.39 -9.36
N GLU A 542 3.58 20.49 -8.10
CA GLU A 542 5.00 20.29 -7.74
C GLU A 542 5.35 18.80 -7.64
N ILE A 543 6.29 18.36 -8.48
CA ILE A 543 6.82 17.00 -8.51
C ILE A 543 8.09 16.93 -7.66
N GLU A 544 8.08 16.07 -6.64
CA GLU A 544 9.27 15.76 -5.84
C GLU A 544 10.20 14.83 -6.63
N LEU A 545 11.50 15.18 -6.67
CA LEU A 545 12.50 14.40 -7.40
C LEU A 545 12.67 12.99 -6.81
N ASP A 546 13.03 12.04 -7.67
CA ASP A 546 13.37 10.66 -7.32
C ASP A 546 12.24 9.91 -6.58
N LYS A 547 10.97 10.33 -6.80
CA LYS A 547 9.78 9.60 -6.34
C LYS A 547 9.18 8.76 -7.47
N PRO A 548 8.74 7.53 -7.15
CA PRO A 548 7.93 6.77 -8.08
C PRO A 548 6.55 7.44 -8.27
N SER A 549 6.11 7.56 -9.50
CA SER A 549 4.75 7.92 -9.87
C SER A 549 3.79 6.80 -9.44
N VAL A 550 2.57 7.17 -9.06
CA VAL A 550 1.49 6.21 -8.92
C VAL A 550 0.90 6.00 -10.32
N SER A 551 0.67 4.76 -10.76
CA SER A 551 0.12 4.55 -12.11
C SER A 551 -1.26 5.22 -12.24
N ASN A 552 -1.48 5.92 -13.36
CA ASN A 552 -2.63 6.79 -13.59
C ASN A 552 -2.78 8.01 -12.63
N ALA A 553 -1.68 8.57 -12.11
CA ALA A 553 -1.73 9.72 -11.20
C ALA A 553 -2.29 11.01 -11.80
N PHE A 554 -2.07 11.27 -13.09
CA PHE A 554 -2.42 12.55 -13.74
C PHE A 554 -3.24 12.35 -15.01
N VAL A 555 -3.97 13.39 -15.42
CA VAL A 555 -4.79 13.41 -16.66
C VAL A 555 -4.62 14.76 -17.37
N ASN A 556 -4.56 14.75 -18.70
CA ASN A 556 -4.67 15.96 -19.53
C ASN A 556 -6.09 16.18 -20.10
N LEU A 557 -6.99 15.23 -19.82
CA LEU A 557 -8.39 15.25 -20.19
C LEU A 557 -9.10 16.58 -19.88
N ASN A 558 -9.80 17.15 -20.87
CA ASN A 558 -10.53 18.42 -20.78
C ASN A 558 -9.64 19.60 -20.41
N ALA A 559 -8.32 19.49 -20.57
CA ALA A 559 -7.45 20.63 -20.35
C ALA A 559 -7.78 21.75 -21.34
N THR A 560 -7.62 22.99 -20.92
CA THR A 560 -7.89 24.17 -21.74
C THR A 560 -6.59 24.91 -22.06
N THR A 561 -6.46 25.38 -23.30
CA THR A 561 -5.29 26.17 -23.69
C THR A 561 -5.34 27.57 -23.06
N GLU A 562 -4.33 27.93 -22.27
CA GLU A 562 -4.23 29.29 -21.72
C GLU A 562 -4.02 30.34 -22.82
N ILE A 563 -4.45 31.58 -22.58
CA ILE A 563 -4.21 32.67 -23.54
C ILE A 563 -2.70 32.95 -23.62
N ASN A 564 -2.14 32.77 -24.82
CA ASN A 564 -0.70 32.80 -25.11
C ASN A 564 0.12 31.65 -24.50
N GLU A 565 -0.49 30.50 -24.24
CA GLU A 565 0.26 29.31 -23.83
C GLU A 565 1.31 28.92 -24.88
N PRO A 566 2.59 28.73 -24.49
CA PRO A 566 3.62 28.31 -25.43
C PRO A 566 3.50 26.81 -25.69
N THR A 567 3.31 26.43 -26.94
CA THR A 567 3.41 25.02 -27.36
C THR A 567 4.87 24.58 -27.44
N GLY A 568 5.19 23.39 -26.93
CA GLY A 568 6.51 22.78 -27.10
C GLY A 568 6.91 22.68 -28.58
N SER A 569 8.15 23.05 -28.92
CA SER A 569 8.58 23.19 -30.34
C SER A 569 8.67 21.86 -31.13
N CYS A 570 8.43 20.73 -30.47
CA CYS A 570 8.39 19.39 -31.05
C CYS A 570 7.04 18.69 -30.82
N PHE A 571 6.00 19.43 -30.42
CA PHE A 571 4.64 18.92 -30.29
C PHE A 571 3.98 18.89 -31.66
N ASN A 572 3.26 17.83 -31.98
CA ASN A 572 2.75 17.56 -33.34
C ASN A 572 1.41 18.28 -33.62
N SER A 573 1.47 19.60 -33.72
CA SER A 573 0.41 20.53 -34.18
C SER A 573 -0.92 20.48 -33.41
N ASN A 574 -1.24 21.61 -32.75
CA ASN A 574 -2.45 21.83 -31.94
C ASN A 574 -2.55 20.93 -30.70
N ALA A 575 -1.56 21.02 -29.80
CA ALA A 575 -1.72 20.59 -28.42
C ALA A 575 -2.69 21.54 -27.71
N GLU A 576 -4.00 21.29 -27.85
CA GLU A 576 -5.08 22.09 -27.26
C GLU A 576 -5.40 21.68 -25.80
N GLN A 577 -4.77 20.60 -25.32
CA GLN A 577 -5.01 19.92 -24.03
C GLN A 577 -3.70 19.64 -23.28
N THR A 578 -3.03 20.70 -22.82
CA THR A 578 -1.77 20.64 -22.05
C THR A 578 -1.98 20.92 -20.57
N VAL A 579 -1.20 20.26 -19.72
CA VAL A 579 -1.22 20.43 -18.26
C VAL A 579 0.18 20.67 -17.69
N TRP A 580 0.24 21.36 -16.56
CA TRP A 580 1.47 21.95 -16.04
C TRP A 580 1.97 21.30 -14.75
N PHE A 581 3.29 21.17 -14.65
CA PHE A 581 4.00 20.68 -13.48
C PHE A 581 5.23 21.55 -13.22
N GLN A 582 5.79 21.45 -12.02
CA GLN A 582 6.98 22.20 -11.61
C GLN A 582 7.89 21.39 -10.69
N PHE A 583 9.20 21.68 -10.71
CA PHE A 583 10.17 21.08 -9.80
C PHE A 583 11.31 22.05 -9.48
N ILE A 584 12.06 21.77 -8.42
CA ILE A 584 13.30 22.47 -8.07
C ILE A 584 14.48 21.65 -8.60
N ALA A 585 15.38 22.27 -9.37
CA ALA A 585 16.49 21.56 -9.99
C ALA A 585 17.51 21.03 -8.95
N PRO A 586 18.00 19.78 -9.11
CA PRO A 586 18.92 19.15 -8.17
C PRO A 586 20.32 19.78 -8.20
N THR A 587 21.15 19.42 -7.22
CA THR A 587 22.54 19.88 -7.12
C THR A 587 23.44 19.46 -8.29
N SER A 588 23.10 18.39 -9.02
CA SER A 588 23.77 18.01 -10.27
C SER A 588 23.45 18.92 -11.45
N GLY A 589 22.38 19.72 -11.37
CA GLY A 589 21.85 20.45 -12.53
C GLY A 589 21.40 19.53 -13.67
N LYS A 590 21.24 18.22 -13.42
CA LYS A 590 20.79 17.22 -14.39
C LYS A 590 19.55 16.47 -13.94
N VAL A 591 18.58 16.32 -14.84
CA VAL A 591 17.37 15.52 -14.62
C VAL A 591 17.01 14.68 -15.83
N LYS A 592 16.33 13.56 -15.57
CA LYS A 592 15.56 12.78 -16.54
C LYS A 592 14.09 12.94 -16.19
N ILE A 593 13.36 13.69 -17.01
CA ILE A 593 11.90 13.81 -16.95
C ILE A 593 11.34 12.74 -17.88
N THR A 594 10.48 11.86 -17.38
CA THR A 594 9.88 10.77 -18.18
C THR A 594 8.38 10.73 -17.92
N THR A 595 7.60 10.62 -18.98
CA THR A 595 6.17 10.30 -18.91
C THR A 595 5.91 8.83 -19.18
N ASP A 596 4.87 8.35 -18.51
CA ASP A 596 4.35 6.98 -18.50
C ASP A 596 5.31 5.87 -18.03
N LEU A 597 4.82 5.04 -17.11
CA LEU A 597 5.55 3.94 -16.49
C LEU A 597 4.59 2.81 -16.11
N ASN A 598 4.99 1.59 -16.45
CA ASN A 598 4.19 0.36 -16.37
C ASN A 598 3.55 0.13 -14.97
N PRO A 599 2.22 -0.12 -14.87
CA PRO A 599 1.25 -0.27 -15.97
C PRO A 599 0.81 1.08 -16.57
N GLN A 600 0.78 1.11 -17.90
CA GLN A 600 0.70 2.34 -18.69
C GLN A 600 -0.63 3.09 -18.50
N GLY A 601 -0.54 4.41 -18.67
CA GLY A 601 -1.69 5.30 -18.74
C GLY A 601 -2.50 5.18 -20.04
N THR A 602 -3.67 5.83 -20.07
CA THR A 602 -4.58 5.84 -21.23
C THR A 602 -4.32 6.96 -22.24
N ASN A 603 -3.31 7.81 -21.98
CA ASN A 603 -2.64 8.68 -22.94
C ASN A 603 -1.38 7.94 -23.41
N ASP A 604 -1.47 7.40 -24.61
CA ASP A 604 -0.52 6.47 -25.24
C ASP A 604 0.42 7.17 -26.22
N ASN A 605 0.54 8.50 -26.18
CA ASN A 605 1.54 9.25 -26.92
C ASN A 605 1.67 10.64 -26.27
N THR A 606 2.46 10.68 -25.20
CA THR A 606 2.66 11.90 -24.41
C THR A 606 3.73 12.80 -25.04
N GLU A 607 3.51 14.11 -25.02
CA GLU A 607 4.47 15.12 -25.47
C GLU A 607 4.91 15.96 -24.26
N ILE A 608 6.21 16.21 -24.09
CA ILE A 608 6.72 16.98 -22.93
C ILE A 608 7.65 18.12 -23.31
N ALA A 609 7.52 19.27 -22.65
CA ALA A 609 8.37 20.43 -22.84
C ALA A 609 8.79 21.05 -21.50
N LEU A 610 10.07 21.46 -21.40
CA LEU A 610 10.70 21.97 -20.19
C LEU A 610 11.00 23.45 -20.33
N TYR A 611 10.55 24.27 -19.39
CA TYR A 611 10.69 25.73 -19.38
C TYR A 611 11.38 26.24 -18.12
N LYS A 612 11.98 27.45 -18.19
CA LYS A 612 12.33 28.22 -16.99
C LYS A 612 11.06 28.77 -16.35
N LYS A 613 11.12 29.03 -15.03
CA LYS A 613 10.10 29.79 -14.30
C LYS A 613 9.66 31.07 -15.05
N PRO A 614 8.36 31.31 -15.23
CA PRO A 614 7.84 32.53 -15.85
C PRO A 614 8.07 33.75 -14.94
N THR A 615 8.00 34.95 -15.52
CA THR A 615 8.06 36.19 -14.72
C THR A 615 6.76 36.43 -13.95
N ASN A 616 5.63 36.00 -14.52
CA ASN A 616 4.31 35.97 -13.91
C ASN A 616 3.59 34.68 -14.36
N CYS A 617 3.02 33.89 -13.45
CA CYS A 617 2.33 32.65 -13.84
C CYS A 617 1.03 32.92 -14.60
N SER A 618 0.35 34.06 -14.34
CA SER A 618 -0.89 34.43 -15.02
C SER A 618 -0.68 35.09 -16.40
N ASP A 619 0.54 35.01 -16.94
CA ASP A 619 0.90 35.51 -18.26
C ASP A 619 1.90 34.56 -18.91
N ALA A 620 1.35 33.55 -19.58
CA ALA A 620 2.10 32.51 -20.29
C ALA A 620 3.06 33.08 -21.35
N SER A 621 2.80 34.28 -21.88
CA SER A 621 3.71 34.96 -22.82
C SER A 621 5.06 35.35 -22.21
N THR A 622 5.19 35.31 -20.88
CA THR A 622 6.47 35.53 -20.18
C THR A 622 7.35 34.28 -20.07
N LEU A 623 6.87 33.11 -20.53
CA LEU A 623 7.70 31.94 -20.74
C LEU A 623 8.60 32.16 -21.97
N GLY A 624 9.91 31.97 -21.77
CA GLY A 624 10.86 31.92 -22.89
C GLY A 624 10.72 30.62 -23.69
N ALA A 625 11.50 30.49 -24.77
CA ALA A 625 11.56 29.25 -25.54
C ALA A 625 11.89 28.03 -24.65
N ALA A 626 11.29 26.88 -24.98
CA ALA A 626 11.53 25.62 -24.27
C ALA A 626 13.04 25.27 -24.23
N LEU A 627 13.51 24.87 -23.05
CA LEU A 627 14.90 24.46 -22.79
C LEU A 627 15.22 23.09 -23.38
N ALA A 628 14.20 22.25 -23.49
CA ALA A 628 14.16 20.95 -24.15
C ALA A 628 12.69 20.58 -24.36
N CYS A 629 12.42 19.74 -25.33
CA CYS A 629 11.15 19.04 -25.46
C CYS A 629 11.40 17.65 -26.04
N ASN A 630 10.46 16.72 -25.84
CA ASN A 630 10.46 15.39 -26.44
C ASN A 630 9.01 14.96 -26.75
N GLN A 631 8.86 14.01 -27.67
CA GLN A 631 7.56 13.53 -28.13
C GLN A 631 7.53 12.01 -28.39
N ASP A 632 8.66 11.29 -28.41
CA ASP A 632 8.72 9.87 -28.84
C ASP A 632 10.03 9.16 -28.40
N GLY A 633 10.46 9.32 -27.15
CA GLY A 633 11.52 8.51 -26.49
C GLY A 633 12.97 8.62 -27.03
N GLY A 634 13.18 9.12 -28.25
CA GLY A 634 14.51 9.40 -28.81
C GLY A 634 15.32 8.20 -29.34
N THR A 635 14.72 7.02 -29.55
CA THR A 635 15.32 5.97 -30.43
C THR A 635 14.28 4.97 -30.94
N VAL A 636 14.56 4.34 -32.08
CA VAL A 636 13.60 3.50 -32.83
C VAL A 636 13.44 2.11 -32.20
N GLY A 637 12.23 1.80 -31.73
CA GLY A 637 11.82 0.47 -31.27
C GLY A 637 11.14 0.50 -29.90
N ASP A 638 9.81 0.38 -29.89
CA ASP A 638 8.94 0.17 -28.72
C ASP A 638 9.04 1.23 -27.59
N GLY A 639 8.29 2.33 -27.69
CA GLY A 639 8.18 3.29 -26.57
C GLY A 639 7.35 4.54 -26.83
N ASN A 640 6.07 4.49 -26.49
CA ASN A 640 5.08 5.59 -26.53
C ASN A 640 5.31 6.69 -25.43
N ASN A 641 6.54 6.77 -24.92
CA ASN A 641 6.86 7.39 -23.65
C ASN A 641 7.85 8.54 -23.87
N SER A 642 7.43 9.76 -23.52
CA SER A 642 8.24 10.95 -23.71
C SER A 642 9.34 11.09 -22.65
N THR A 643 10.57 11.36 -23.07
CA THR A 643 11.73 11.50 -22.17
C THR A 643 12.60 12.72 -22.50
N ILE A 644 12.78 13.62 -21.53
CA ILE A 644 13.78 14.70 -21.57
C ILE A 644 14.92 14.34 -20.62
N ILE A 645 16.12 14.17 -21.17
CA ILE A 645 17.37 14.26 -20.42
C ILE A 645 17.88 15.69 -20.56
N LYS A 646 18.00 16.43 -19.45
CA LYS A 646 18.48 17.81 -19.46
C LYS A 646 19.59 18.04 -18.43
N SER A 647 20.72 18.57 -18.91
CA SER A 647 21.82 19.11 -18.10
C SER A 647 21.87 20.64 -18.15
N GLY A 648 22.69 21.23 -17.26
CA GLY A 648 22.92 22.68 -17.19
C GLY A 648 21.78 23.46 -16.53
N LEU A 649 20.91 22.80 -15.76
CA LEU A 649 19.95 23.47 -14.89
C LEU A 649 20.69 24.12 -13.71
N THR A 650 20.21 25.28 -13.25
CA THR A 650 20.80 25.99 -12.11
C THR A 650 20.29 25.35 -10.81
N PRO A 651 21.15 24.79 -9.93
CA PRO A 651 20.71 24.15 -8.70
C PRO A 651 19.86 25.05 -7.82
N GLY A 652 18.75 24.52 -7.30
CA GLY A 652 17.82 25.26 -6.44
C GLY A 652 16.88 26.23 -7.17
N GLU A 653 17.04 26.46 -8.48
CA GLU A 653 16.07 27.19 -9.29
C GLU A 653 14.87 26.32 -9.68
N ARG A 654 13.75 26.97 -9.96
CA ARG A 654 12.47 26.31 -10.30
C ARG A 654 12.25 26.24 -11.80
N TYR A 655 11.81 25.07 -12.27
CA TYR A 655 11.56 24.75 -13.67
C TYR A 655 10.16 24.16 -13.82
N TYR A 656 9.58 24.34 -15.01
CA TYR A 656 8.20 23.97 -15.32
C TYR A 656 8.18 22.94 -16.45
N VAL A 657 7.35 21.92 -16.32
CA VAL A 657 7.14 20.87 -17.33
C VAL A 657 5.70 21.01 -17.83
N GLN A 658 5.55 21.25 -19.12
CA GLN A 658 4.28 21.13 -19.84
C GLN A 658 4.18 19.68 -20.34
N VAL A 659 3.04 19.04 -20.13
CA VAL A 659 2.73 17.71 -20.66
C VAL A 659 1.45 17.81 -21.50
N GLY A 660 1.51 17.35 -22.75
CA GLY A 660 0.38 17.14 -23.63
C GLY A 660 0.35 15.70 -24.15
N GLY A 661 -0.41 15.45 -25.20
CA GLY A 661 -0.43 14.18 -25.92
C GLY A 661 -1.21 14.29 -27.22
N SER A 662 -1.07 13.33 -28.13
CA SER A 662 -1.94 13.25 -29.31
C SER A 662 -3.33 12.68 -29.00
N THR A 663 -3.55 12.19 -27.77
CA THR A 663 -4.82 11.67 -27.25
C THR A 663 -5.05 12.15 -25.82
N ASP A 664 -6.31 12.45 -25.49
CA ASP A 664 -6.73 12.81 -24.13
C ASP A 664 -6.79 11.56 -23.22
N GLY A 665 -6.07 11.55 -22.10
CA GLY A 665 -6.03 10.39 -21.21
C GLY A 665 -5.30 10.61 -19.89
N SER A 666 -4.95 9.49 -19.25
CA SER A 666 -4.14 9.43 -18.03
C SER A 666 -2.68 9.12 -18.33
N PHE A 667 -1.76 9.64 -17.52
CA PHE A 667 -0.33 9.35 -17.63
C PHE A 667 0.36 9.36 -16.26
N GLY A 668 1.52 8.70 -16.17
CA GLY A 668 2.49 8.89 -15.09
C GLY A 668 3.51 9.96 -15.45
N LEU A 669 4.07 10.64 -14.45
CA LEU A 669 5.18 11.58 -14.61
C LEU A 669 6.21 11.33 -13.49
N GLU A 670 7.47 11.15 -13.87
CA GLU A 670 8.61 11.07 -12.94
C GLU A 670 9.73 12.03 -13.36
N ILE A 671 10.45 12.54 -12.37
CA ILE A 671 11.65 13.36 -12.56
C ILE A 671 12.76 12.79 -11.68
N HIS A 672 13.71 12.11 -12.32
CA HIS A 672 14.89 11.53 -11.66
C HIS A 672 16.07 12.48 -11.71
N THR A 673 16.81 12.56 -10.60
CA THR A 673 18.11 13.21 -10.54
C THR A 673 19.13 12.36 -11.29
N LEU A 674 19.75 12.92 -12.33
CA LEU A 674 20.75 12.18 -13.09
C LEU A 674 22.18 12.32 -12.51
N PRO A 675 23.02 11.28 -12.67
CA PRO A 675 24.46 11.34 -12.47
C PRO A 675 25.17 12.45 -13.28
N ALA A 676 26.39 12.77 -12.88
CA ALA A 676 27.31 13.53 -13.70
C ALA A 676 28.07 12.59 -14.66
N ASP A 677 27.82 12.70 -15.97
CA ASP A 677 28.47 11.89 -17.02
C ASP A 677 29.92 12.32 -17.33
N THR A 678 30.39 13.44 -16.77
CA THR A 678 31.75 13.95 -16.97
C THR A 678 32.31 14.58 -15.69
N GLN A 679 33.64 14.61 -15.56
CA GLN A 679 34.32 15.33 -14.48
C GLN A 679 33.93 16.81 -14.39
N THR A 680 33.59 17.44 -15.52
CA THR A 680 33.16 18.85 -15.61
C THR A 680 31.78 19.11 -15.02
N GLU A 681 30.98 18.07 -14.80
CA GLU A 681 29.62 18.13 -14.25
C GLU A 681 29.55 17.50 -12.84
N ALA A 682 30.67 16.98 -12.33
CA ALA A 682 30.77 16.18 -11.12
C ALA A 682 30.31 16.93 -9.85
N VAL A 683 29.25 16.44 -9.21
CA VAL A 683 28.62 17.04 -8.02
C VAL A 683 29.67 17.28 -6.94
N LEU A 684 29.75 18.52 -6.43
CA LEU A 684 30.66 18.84 -5.33
C LEU A 684 30.11 18.30 -4.01
N LEU A 685 30.77 17.27 -3.48
CA LEU A 685 30.51 16.70 -2.16
C LEU A 685 31.36 17.42 -1.10
N PRO A 686 30.77 18.00 -0.04
CA PRO A 686 31.53 18.56 1.07
C PRO A 686 32.31 17.47 1.82
N ILE A 687 33.47 17.84 2.37
CA ILE A 687 34.21 17.00 3.31
C ILE A 687 33.44 16.91 4.64
N ASP A 688 33.55 15.76 5.30
CA ASP A 688 32.79 15.36 6.49
C ASP A 688 31.27 15.27 6.26
N ASN A 689 30.86 14.88 5.04
CA ASN A 689 29.45 14.62 4.72
C ASN A 689 28.89 13.40 5.48
N PRO A 690 27.59 13.38 5.82
CA PRO A 690 26.90 12.13 6.15
C PRO A 690 26.84 11.24 4.90
N ALA A 691 26.87 9.92 5.07
CA ALA A 691 26.75 8.96 3.97
C ALA A 691 25.57 9.33 3.03
N THR A 692 25.90 9.77 1.83
CA THR A 692 24.96 10.35 0.86
C THR A 692 24.70 9.33 -0.23
N GLU A 693 23.44 8.97 -0.49
CA GLU A 693 23.07 7.95 -1.48
C GLU A 693 23.00 8.52 -2.92
N TYR A 694 23.47 7.72 -3.87
CA TYR A 694 23.54 8.01 -5.30
C TYR A 694 23.01 6.81 -6.10
N SER A 695 22.16 7.07 -7.09
CA SER A 695 21.63 6.07 -8.01
C SER A 695 22.57 5.85 -9.20
N LEU A 696 22.61 4.61 -9.70
CA LEU A 696 23.29 4.20 -10.93
C LEU A 696 22.31 3.75 -12.03
N ALA A 697 20.99 3.89 -11.81
CA ALA A 697 19.95 3.36 -12.71
C ALA A 697 20.02 3.88 -14.15
N ASP A 698 20.53 5.09 -14.36
CA ASP A 698 20.72 5.76 -15.66
C ASP A 698 22.19 6.22 -15.87
N ALA A 699 23.14 5.69 -15.09
CA ALA A 699 24.55 6.04 -15.24
C ALA A 699 25.15 5.42 -16.52
N THR A 700 25.83 6.25 -17.32
CA THR A 700 26.50 5.81 -18.54
C THR A 700 27.98 5.51 -18.30
N TYR A 701 28.67 4.92 -19.29
CA TYR A 701 30.13 4.78 -19.24
C TYR A 701 30.79 6.00 -19.90
N SER A 702 31.58 6.75 -19.13
CA SER A 702 32.28 7.96 -19.59
C SER A 702 33.38 7.71 -20.63
N GLY A 703 33.65 6.45 -20.98
CA GLY A 703 34.73 6.05 -21.90
C GLY A 703 36.12 6.00 -21.25
N ILE A 704 36.22 6.31 -19.95
CA ILE A 704 37.48 6.37 -19.22
C ILE A 704 37.84 4.97 -18.67
N ASN A 705 38.83 4.34 -19.30
CA ASN A 705 39.44 3.12 -18.77
C ASN A 705 40.39 3.47 -17.61
N THR A 706 40.27 2.75 -16.49
CA THR A 706 41.09 2.95 -15.28
C THR A 706 42.01 1.75 -15.04
N SER A 707 43.11 1.97 -14.32
CA SER A 707 43.94 0.89 -13.76
C SER A 707 43.25 0.08 -12.65
N CYS A 708 42.10 0.54 -12.16
CA CYS A 708 41.41 -0.01 -10.99
C CYS A 708 40.36 -1.08 -11.33
N GLY A 709 40.03 -1.25 -12.60
CA GLY A 709 39.04 -2.19 -13.14
C GLY A 709 38.57 -1.75 -14.54
N THR A 710 37.59 -2.45 -15.11
CA THR A 710 36.93 -2.03 -16.35
C THR A 710 35.49 -1.61 -16.03
N PRO A 711 35.19 -0.29 -16.01
CA PRO A 711 33.83 0.18 -15.76
C PRO A 711 32.88 -0.27 -16.86
N ILE A 712 31.68 -0.69 -16.46
CA ILE A 712 30.53 -0.89 -17.38
C ILE A 712 29.62 0.35 -17.43
N LEU A 713 29.71 1.18 -16.39
CA LEU A 713 29.09 2.47 -16.18
C LEU A 713 29.89 3.15 -15.05
N ASP A 714 29.83 4.47 -14.91
CA ASP A 714 30.53 5.20 -13.86
C ASP A 714 29.75 6.41 -13.34
N TYR A 715 30.13 6.88 -12.15
CA TYR A 715 29.55 8.06 -11.49
C TYR A 715 30.66 8.97 -11.00
N TRP A 716 30.61 10.25 -11.40
CA TRP A 716 31.61 11.25 -11.05
C TRP A 716 31.15 12.18 -9.91
N ILE A 717 31.94 12.25 -8.86
CA ILE A 717 31.75 13.15 -7.71
C ILE A 717 33.02 14.01 -7.58
N SER A 718 32.88 15.31 -7.35
CA SER A 718 34.03 16.18 -7.06
C SER A 718 34.11 16.54 -5.58
N ILE A 719 35.32 16.82 -5.11
CA ILE A 719 35.60 17.28 -3.75
C ILE A 719 36.59 18.44 -3.80
N ILE A 720 36.54 19.35 -2.83
CA ILE A 720 37.66 20.25 -2.53
C ILE A 720 38.50 19.60 -1.44
N ALA A 721 39.81 19.45 -1.67
CA ALA A 721 40.69 18.85 -0.68
C ALA A 721 40.77 19.73 0.60
N PRO A 722 40.63 19.14 1.80
CA PRO A 722 40.68 19.87 3.06
C PRO A 722 42.08 20.42 3.35
N GLU A 723 42.16 21.37 4.29
CA GLU A 723 43.42 21.98 4.79
C GLU A 723 44.45 20.94 5.27
N SER A 724 44.02 19.75 5.67
CA SER A 724 44.89 18.66 6.06
C SER A 724 45.69 18.04 4.91
N GLY A 725 45.25 18.22 3.66
CA GLY A 725 45.74 17.48 2.48
C GLY A 725 45.48 15.97 2.54
N LYS A 726 44.53 15.52 3.37
CA LYS A 726 44.21 14.09 3.57
C LYS A 726 42.71 13.83 3.67
N ILE A 727 42.26 12.73 3.09
CA ILE A 727 40.86 12.27 3.20
C ILE A 727 40.77 10.77 3.47
N SER A 728 39.66 10.32 4.06
CA SER A 728 39.23 8.90 4.03
C SER A 728 37.90 8.79 3.30
N ILE A 729 37.78 7.80 2.41
CA ILE A 729 36.58 7.54 1.62
C ILE A 729 35.98 6.20 2.04
N ASN A 730 34.66 6.15 2.20
CA ASN A 730 33.87 4.97 2.52
C ASN A 730 32.68 4.87 1.54
N VAL A 731 32.47 3.69 0.94
CA VAL A 731 31.37 3.43 0.00
C VAL A 731 30.55 2.24 0.47
N ILE A 732 29.26 2.50 0.72
CA ILE A 732 28.30 1.50 1.18
C ILE A 732 27.34 1.19 0.04
N THR A 733 27.41 -0.02 -0.51
CA THR A 733 26.48 -0.50 -1.53
C THR A 733 25.19 -1.04 -0.90
N ASN A 734 24.08 -0.94 -1.61
CA ASN A 734 22.79 -1.50 -1.20
C ASN A 734 22.71 -3.05 -1.26
N THR A 735 23.77 -3.70 -1.75
CA THR A 735 23.91 -5.16 -1.87
C THR A 735 25.27 -5.60 -1.30
N LEU A 736 25.47 -6.91 -1.09
CA LEU A 736 26.76 -7.48 -0.65
C LEU A 736 27.88 -7.41 -1.72
N LYS A 737 27.67 -6.71 -2.85
CA LYS A 737 28.64 -6.51 -3.94
C LYS A 737 29.56 -5.32 -3.63
N THR A 738 30.82 -5.37 -4.05
CA THR A 738 31.81 -4.30 -3.78
C THR A 738 31.91 -3.30 -4.93
N ALA A 739 31.72 -2.01 -4.64
CA ALA A 739 32.03 -0.91 -5.57
C ALA A 739 33.54 -0.73 -5.77
N LYS A 740 33.95 -0.26 -6.95
CA LYS A 740 35.31 0.19 -7.27
C LYS A 740 35.41 1.71 -7.25
N ILE A 741 36.60 2.22 -6.92
CA ILE A 741 36.90 3.65 -6.87
C ILE A 741 38.27 3.93 -7.53
N ASP A 742 38.33 5.01 -8.31
CA ASP A 742 39.58 5.68 -8.75
C ASP A 742 39.44 7.21 -8.53
N ILE A 743 40.57 7.93 -8.49
CA ILE A 743 40.63 9.36 -8.17
C ILE A 743 41.50 10.09 -9.20
N TYR A 744 41.02 11.26 -9.63
CA TYR A 744 41.61 12.05 -10.69
C TYR A 744 41.80 13.52 -10.27
N GLU A 745 42.74 14.19 -10.91
CA GLU A 745 42.88 15.64 -10.93
C GLU A 745 42.99 16.16 -12.36
N ILE A 746 42.67 17.44 -12.58
CA ILE A 746 42.92 18.10 -13.86
C ILE A 746 44.28 18.81 -13.78
N VAL A 747 45.18 18.46 -14.71
CA VAL A 747 46.51 19.07 -14.88
C VAL A 747 46.63 19.56 -16.31
N ASN A 748 46.87 20.86 -16.51
CA ASN A 748 46.97 21.48 -17.84
C ASN A 748 45.79 21.13 -18.78
N ASN A 749 44.56 21.13 -18.23
CA ASN A 749 43.32 20.75 -18.90
C ASN A 749 43.22 19.27 -19.34
N VAL A 750 44.08 18.39 -18.80
CA VAL A 750 44.05 16.93 -19.00
C VAL A 750 43.65 16.24 -17.70
N LEU A 751 42.65 15.35 -17.76
CA LEU A 751 42.25 14.51 -16.64
C LEU A 751 43.32 13.44 -16.39
N THR A 752 43.89 13.43 -15.18
CA THR A 752 45.03 12.59 -14.80
C THR A 752 44.67 11.77 -13.57
N SER A 753 44.73 10.44 -13.65
CA SER A 753 44.50 9.55 -12.49
C SER A 753 45.66 9.70 -11.50
N LEU A 754 45.34 9.70 -10.20
CA LEU A 754 46.30 9.64 -9.11
C LEU A 754 46.82 8.20 -8.88
N GLY A 755 46.25 7.19 -9.56
CA GLY A 755 46.63 5.78 -9.42
C GLY A 755 46.16 5.14 -8.09
N VAL A 756 45.04 5.62 -7.55
CA VAL A 756 44.56 5.30 -6.19
C VAL A 756 43.34 4.38 -6.28
N CYS A 757 43.60 3.08 -6.40
CA CYS A 757 42.58 2.06 -6.65
C CYS A 757 42.04 1.39 -5.38
N GLY A 758 40.73 1.41 -5.15
CA GLY A 758 40.08 0.79 -4.00
C GLY A 758 38.82 -0.01 -4.32
N ASP A 759 38.53 -0.98 -3.46
CA ASP A 759 37.23 -1.66 -3.33
C ASP A 759 36.53 -1.08 -2.08
N GLY A 760 35.19 -1.10 -2.02
CA GLY A 760 34.33 -0.37 -1.05
C GLY A 760 34.59 -0.48 0.48
N ASN A 761 35.61 -1.20 0.93
CA ASN A 761 36.30 -0.94 2.20
C ASN A 761 37.83 -0.95 1.95
N LEU A 762 38.47 0.21 2.07
CA LEU A 762 39.81 0.45 1.52
C LEU A 762 40.93 -0.43 2.14
N SER A 763 41.59 -1.22 1.28
CA SER A 763 42.97 -1.66 1.49
C SER A 763 43.74 -1.64 0.16
N PHE A 764 44.68 -0.69 0.03
CA PHE A 764 45.33 -0.37 -1.24
C PHE A 764 46.44 -1.35 -1.64
N LYS A 765 46.54 -1.61 -2.96
CA LYS A 765 47.56 -2.47 -3.58
C LYS A 765 48.72 -1.71 -4.24
N THR A 766 49.17 -0.57 -3.70
CA THR A 766 50.46 0.08 -4.08
C THR A 766 50.95 1.03 -2.98
N SER A 767 52.03 0.65 -2.28
CA SER A 767 52.94 1.46 -1.43
C SER A 767 52.44 2.63 -0.55
N GLN A 768 51.14 2.83 -0.33
CA GLN A 768 50.59 3.73 0.69
C GLN A 768 49.91 2.90 1.79
N THR A 769 50.51 2.90 2.98
CA THR A 769 50.02 2.14 4.14
C THR A 769 48.97 2.94 4.91
N GLY A 770 47.69 2.81 4.54
CA GLY A 770 46.59 3.36 5.34
C GLY A 770 45.23 3.37 4.64
N THR A 771 44.17 3.44 5.44
CA THR A 771 42.76 3.65 5.02
C THR A 771 42.46 5.10 4.63
N GLN A 772 43.49 5.84 4.20
CA GLN A 772 43.47 7.30 4.01
C GLN A 772 44.33 7.67 2.80
N ILE A 773 43.87 8.67 2.05
CA ILE A 773 44.55 9.26 0.91
C ILE A 773 45.30 10.49 1.41
N THR A 774 46.55 10.67 0.98
CA THR A 774 47.44 11.73 1.49
C THR A 774 48.16 12.45 0.37
N GLY A 775 48.55 13.71 0.61
CA GLY A 775 49.28 14.52 -0.36
C GLY A 775 48.39 15.28 -1.34
N LEU A 776 47.09 15.39 -1.06
CA LEU A 776 46.19 16.27 -1.81
C LEU A 776 46.56 17.73 -1.54
N THR A 777 46.50 18.58 -2.56
CA THR A 777 46.77 20.02 -2.41
C THR A 777 45.55 20.71 -1.78
N PRO A 778 45.64 21.33 -0.59
CA PRO A 778 44.52 22.02 0.04
C PRO A 778 43.83 23.03 -0.88
N GLY A 779 42.51 23.07 -0.85
CA GLY A 779 41.70 23.97 -1.69
C GLY A 779 41.65 23.59 -3.18
N LYS A 780 42.40 22.59 -3.65
CA LYS A 780 42.32 22.08 -5.03
C LYS A 780 41.13 21.11 -5.18
N GLN A 781 40.48 21.17 -6.33
CA GLN A 781 39.40 20.24 -6.68
C GLN A 781 39.97 18.91 -7.20
N TYR A 782 39.39 17.81 -6.72
CA TYR A 782 39.68 16.44 -7.13
C TYR A 782 38.38 15.74 -7.51
N TYR A 783 38.48 14.67 -8.29
CA TYR A 783 37.34 13.93 -8.82
C TYR A 783 37.44 12.45 -8.42
N ILE A 784 36.34 11.90 -7.92
CA ILE A 784 36.18 10.50 -7.50
C ILE A 784 35.28 9.85 -8.54
N MET A 785 35.76 8.77 -9.16
CA MET A 785 34.98 7.91 -10.05
C MET A 785 34.57 6.65 -9.29
N VAL A 786 33.27 6.39 -9.17
CA VAL A 786 32.72 5.17 -8.54
C VAL A 786 32.06 4.31 -9.63
N PHE A 787 32.37 3.01 -9.67
CA PHE A 787 31.88 2.12 -10.73
C PHE A 787 31.68 0.65 -10.29
N PRO A 788 30.72 -0.09 -10.89
CA PRO A 788 30.66 -1.55 -10.87
C PRO A 788 31.53 -2.20 -11.94
N GLU A 789 31.82 -3.49 -11.73
CA GLU A 789 32.44 -4.38 -12.73
C GLU A 789 31.39 -5.36 -13.29
N VAL A 790 31.67 -5.98 -14.45
CA VAL A 790 30.84 -7.07 -15.03
C VAL A 790 30.57 -8.17 -13.98
N GLY A 791 29.31 -8.52 -13.76
CA GLY A 791 28.86 -9.49 -12.75
C GLY A 791 28.75 -8.95 -11.32
N LYS A 792 29.08 -7.66 -11.11
CA LYS A 792 29.04 -6.97 -9.79
C LYS A 792 28.21 -5.67 -9.85
N GLU A 793 27.19 -5.63 -10.69
CA GLU A 793 26.23 -4.54 -10.85
C GLU A 793 25.49 -4.23 -9.53
N PHE A 794 25.39 -2.96 -9.16
CA PHE A 794 24.59 -2.48 -8.02
C PHE A 794 23.83 -1.22 -8.42
N ASN A 795 22.62 -1.04 -7.90
CA ASN A 795 21.70 0.00 -8.38
C ASN A 795 21.87 1.34 -7.66
N SER A 796 22.40 1.34 -6.44
CA SER A 796 22.74 2.54 -5.68
C SER A 796 23.92 2.31 -4.73
N PHE A 797 24.61 3.38 -4.38
CA PHE A 797 25.69 3.41 -3.39
C PHE A 797 25.61 4.67 -2.54
N SER A 798 26.06 4.59 -1.29
CA SER A 798 26.27 5.76 -0.43
C SER A 798 27.76 6.08 -0.30
N LEU A 799 28.14 7.35 -0.49
CA LEU A 799 29.51 7.85 -0.34
C LEU A 799 29.65 8.72 0.92
N GLU A 800 30.72 8.48 1.67
CA GLU A 800 31.16 9.30 2.80
C GLU A 800 32.65 9.65 2.63
N VAL A 801 32.98 10.94 2.70
CA VAL A 801 34.35 11.48 2.58
C VAL A 801 34.64 12.34 3.81
N LYS A 802 35.71 12.03 4.55
CA LYS A 802 36.08 12.71 5.81
C LYS A 802 37.49 13.25 5.81
N ASP A 803 37.76 14.30 6.59
CA ASP A 803 39.13 14.78 6.85
C ASP A 803 39.90 13.77 7.71
N ALA A 804 40.92 13.16 7.11
CA ALA A 804 41.74 12.12 7.70
C ALA A 804 42.70 12.61 8.82
N ASN A 805 42.87 13.92 9.03
CA ASN A 805 43.61 14.47 10.18
C ASN A 805 42.73 14.63 11.44
N THR A 806 41.43 14.32 11.39
CA THR A 806 40.60 14.30 12.60
C THR A 806 41.06 13.18 13.54
N LEU A 807 41.83 13.53 14.58
CA LEU A 807 42.03 12.66 15.75
C LEU A 807 40.65 12.24 16.25
N SER A 808 40.42 10.92 16.32
CA SER A 808 39.09 10.33 16.48
C SER A 808 38.51 10.52 17.89
N THR A 809 37.98 11.73 18.13
CA THR A 809 37.15 12.06 19.29
C THR A 809 35.98 11.08 19.46
N SER A 810 35.47 10.51 18.36
CA SER A 810 34.40 9.50 18.35
C SER A 810 34.73 8.22 19.13
N LEU A 811 36.00 7.77 19.18
CA LEU A 811 36.35 6.52 19.86
C LEU A 811 36.73 6.73 21.35
N GLU A 812 37.27 7.88 21.72
CA GLU A 812 37.51 8.19 23.15
C GLU A 812 36.21 8.58 23.87
N LEU A 813 35.31 9.32 23.21
CA LEU A 813 33.96 9.60 23.75
C LEU A 813 33.16 8.32 23.99
N SER A 814 33.30 7.29 23.15
CA SER A 814 32.57 6.02 23.36
C SER A 814 33.01 5.30 24.64
N LEU A 815 34.31 5.19 24.89
CA LEU A 815 34.86 4.60 26.12
C LEU A 815 34.58 5.46 27.35
N GLU A 816 34.70 6.79 27.24
CA GLU A 816 34.43 7.70 28.35
C GLU A 816 32.94 7.71 28.75
N ASN A 817 32.02 7.52 27.82
CA ASN A 817 30.58 7.41 28.11
C ASN A 817 30.17 6.06 28.75
N LEU A 818 31.03 5.04 28.62
CA LEU A 818 30.82 3.71 29.18
C LEU A 818 31.37 3.56 30.62
N LEU A 819 32.34 4.39 31.02
CA LEU A 819 32.82 4.44 32.40
C LEU A 819 31.88 5.26 33.30
N SER A 820 31.13 4.56 34.14
CA SER A 820 30.25 5.11 35.18
C SER A 820 30.98 5.29 36.51
N ILE A 821 30.72 6.40 37.22
CA ILE A 821 31.13 6.59 38.61
C ILE A 821 29.94 7.12 39.44
N TYR A 822 29.57 6.43 40.52
CA TYR A 822 28.37 6.73 41.31
C TYR A 822 28.50 6.29 42.78
N PRO A 823 28.00 7.05 43.77
CA PRO A 823 27.47 8.41 43.65
C PRO A 823 28.59 9.42 43.39
N ASN A 824 28.28 10.48 42.63
CA ASN A 824 29.20 11.60 42.39
C ASN A 824 28.36 12.90 42.43
N PRO A 825 28.43 13.71 43.51
CA PRO A 825 29.42 13.65 44.59
C PRO A 825 29.37 12.39 45.46
N ALA A 826 30.54 11.86 45.79
CA ALA A 826 30.72 10.75 46.72
C ALA A 826 30.93 11.28 48.15
N LYS A 827 30.54 10.46 49.13
CA LYS A 827 30.82 10.73 50.54
C LYS A 827 31.69 9.60 51.09
N ASP A 828 31.07 8.47 51.42
CA ASP A 828 31.74 7.36 52.09
C ASP A 828 32.28 6.30 51.12
N ASN A 829 31.56 6.02 50.02
CA ASN A 829 31.97 5.07 48.98
C ASN A 829 31.62 5.59 47.57
N LEU A 830 32.34 5.08 46.57
CA LEU A 830 32.20 5.34 45.13
C LEU A 830 32.28 4.02 44.36
N GLN A 831 31.21 3.64 43.66
CA GLN A 831 31.21 2.56 42.67
C GLN A 831 31.77 3.09 41.33
N ILE A 832 32.57 2.26 40.67
CA ILE A 832 33.20 2.53 39.38
C ILE A 832 32.92 1.32 38.50
N GLU A 833 32.35 1.51 37.30
CA GLU A 833 31.82 0.42 36.49
C GLU A 833 31.87 0.73 34.98
N MET A 834 32.28 -0.26 34.19
CA MET A 834 32.22 -0.23 32.72
C MET A 834 30.92 -0.86 32.22
N LYS A 835 30.03 -0.04 31.64
CA LYS A 835 28.70 -0.46 31.17
C LYS A 835 28.70 -1.54 30.06
N ASN A 836 29.84 -1.77 29.42
CA ASN A 836 30.04 -2.78 28.37
C ASN A 836 30.79 -4.04 28.88
N SER A 837 30.90 -4.23 30.19
CA SER A 837 31.62 -5.34 30.84
C SER A 837 33.11 -5.47 30.47
N GLN A 838 33.74 -4.40 29.98
CA GLN A 838 35.20 -4.37 29.83
C GLN A 838 35.90 -4.26 31.18
N LYS A 839 37.01 -4.98 31.35
CA LYS A 839 37.79 -4.94 32.59
C LYS A 839 38.49 -3.60 32.78
N ILE A 840 38.38 -3.07 33.99
CA ILE A 840 39.19 -1.95 34.48
C ILE A 840 40.49 -2.54 35.03
N ASP A 841 41.63 -2.19 34.47
CA ASP A 841 42.94 -2.66 34.94
C ASP A 841 43.29 -2.00 36.29
N GLU A 842 43.16 -0.68 36.34
CA GLU A 842 43.66 0.17 37.43
C GLU A 842 42.79 1.43 37.57
N VAL A 843 42.60 1.92 38.81
CA VAL A 843 42.04 3.24 39.09
C VAL A 843 43.02 4.05 39.93
N GLN A 844 43.23 5.31 39.53
CA GLN A 844 43.98 6.31 40.27
C GLN A 844 43.08 7.53 40.58
N ILE A 845 43.33 8.20 41.70
CA ILE A 845 42.72 9.51 42.00
C ILE A 845 43.82 10.53 42.22
N PHE A 846 43.64 11.71 41.64
CA PHE A 846 44.53 12.87 41.75
C PHE A 846 43.77 14.08 42.31
N SER A 847 44.43 14.91 43.10
CA SER A 847 43.92 16.25 43.40
C SER A 847 43.98 17.16 42.18
N VAL A 848 43.26 18.29 42.19
CA VAL A 848 43.29 19.30 41.11
C VAL A 848 44.69 19.88 40.82
N VAL A 849 45.64 19.77 41.77
CA VAL A 849 47.06 20.15 41.56
C VAL A 849 47.93 18.99 41.06
N GLY A 850 47.34 17.90 40.58
CA GLY A 850 48.05 16.77 39.97
C GLY A 850 48.72 15.80 40.95
N LYS A 851 48.56 15.96 42.27
CA LYS A 851 49.10 15.01 43.26
C LYS A 851 48.23 13.76 43.31
N ARG A 852 48.78 12.58 43.00
CA ARG A 852 48.09 11.29 43.16
C ARG A 852 47.81 11.03 44.65
N VAL A 853 46.54 10.87 45.01
CA VAL A 853 46.09 10.63 46.38
C VAL A 853 45.71 9.16 46.63
N LEU A 854 45.35 8.41 45.58
CA LEU A 854 44.98 7.00 45.68
C LEU A 854 45.31 6.25 44.37
N LYS A 855 45.62 4.95 44.49
CA LYS A 855 45.76 3.99 43.38
C LYS A 855 45.29 2.61 43.85
N ILE A 856 44.48 1.94 43.06
CA ILE A 856 44.06 0.54 43.23
C ILE A 856 44.13 -0.21 41.90
N ASN A 857 44.45 -1.50 41.94
CA ASN A 857 44.30 -2.41 40.80
C ASN A 857 42.93 -3.09 40.91
N VAL A 858 42.24 -3.30 39.80
CA VAL A 858 40.82 -3.71 39.80
C VAL A 858 40.63 -5.08 39.13
N ASN A 859 41.06 -5.21 37.87
CA ASN A 859 40.99 -6.43 37.04
C ASN A 859 39.57 -7.02 36.83
N THR A 860 38.53 -6.23 37.12
CA THR A 860 37.10 -6.54 36.98
C THR A 860 36.39 -5.40 36.22
N ASP A 861 35.18 -5.63 35.73
CA ASP A 861 34.36 -4.61 35.06
C ASP A 861 33.76 -3.56 36.02
N LYS A 862 33.64 -3.91 37.31
CA LYS A 862 33.17 -3.03 38.38
C LYS A 862 33.97 -3.17 39.67
N THR A 863 34.04 -2.08 40.44
CA THR A 863 34.65 -2.04 41.78
C THR A 863 33.96 -1.02 42.69
N LEU A 864 34.11 -1.21 44.01
CA LEU A 864 33.65 -0.27 45.03
C LEU A 864 34.87 0.29 45.78
N LEU A 865 35.03 1.60 45.73
CA LEU A 865 36.12 2.33 46.37
C LEU A 865 35.61 3.08 47.60
N ASN A 866 36.27 2.90 48.74
CA ASN A 866 36.01 3.72 49.93
C ASN A 866 36.65 5.12 49.77
N THR A 867 35.85 6.17 49.90
CA THR A 867 36.27 7.57 49.74
C THR A 867 36.28 8.36 51.04
N SER A 868 35.87 7.78 52.18
CA SER A 868 35.65 8.53 53.44
C SER A 868 36.91 9.17 54.05
N LYS A 869 38.10 8.76 53.59
CA LYS A 869 39.40 9.32 54.00
C LYS A 869 39.89 10.45 53.09
N LEU A 870 39.18 10.79 52.01
CA LEU A 870 39.49 11.93 51.16
C LEU A 870 38.86 13.20 51.72
N SER A 871 39.61 14.29 51.74
CA SER A 871 39.09 15.61 52.12
C SER A 871 38.01 16.08 51.14
N LYS A 872 37.08 16.92 51.59
CA LYS A 872 36.06 17.52 50.73
C LYS A 872 36.70 18.35 49.61
N GLY A 873 36.24 18.17 48.38
CA GLY A 873 36.79 18.88 47.22
C GLY A 873 36.67 18.15 45.88
N ILE A 874 37.28 18.71 44.85
CA ILE A 874 37.30 18.15 43.49
C ILE A 874 38.58 17.34 43.28
N TYR A 875 38.42 16.19 42.63
CA TYR A 875 39.47 15.25 42.27
C TYR A 875 39.32 14.82 40.80
N ILE A 876 40.41 14.33 40.22
CA ILE A 876 40.42 13.69 38.90
C ILE A 876 40.65 12.20 39.12
N LEU A 877 39.63 11.39 38.83
CA LEU A 877 39.74 9.95 38.76
C LEU A 877 40.25 9.56 37.37
N LYS A 878 41.22 8.65 37.29
CA LYS A 878 41.74 8.07 36.06
C LYS A 878 41.63 6.56 36.12
N ALA A 879 40.85 5.96 35.22
CA ALA A 879 40.73 4.52 35.07
C ALA A 879 41.51 4.06 33.85
N LYS A 880 42.29 2.98 33.98
CA LYS A 880 43.00 2.33 32.89
C LYS A 880 42.18 1.14 32.39
N VAL A 881 41.93 1.09 31.08
CA VAL A 881 41.15 0.04 30.40
C VAL A 881 41.86 -0.28 29.09
N ASN A 882 42.29 -1.53 28.87
CA ASN A 882 42.94 -1.98 27.63
C ASN A 882 44.10 -1.05 27.20
N ASN A 883 44.99 -0.71 28.14
CA ASN A 883 46.09 0.26 27.96
C ASN A 883 45.71 1.72 27.67
N LYS A 884 44.44 2.08 27.53
CA LYS A 884 43.97 3.48 27.45
C LYS A 884 43.64 4.03 28.84
N ILE A 885 43.64 5.36 28.99
CA ILE A 885 43.36 6.06 30.26
C ILE A 885 42.13 6.96 30.09
N ILE A 886 41.04 6.60 30.75
CA ILE A 886 39.79 7.38 30.81
C ILE A 886 39.85 8.27 32.06
N SER A 887 39.49 9.54 31.95
CA SER A 887 39.45 10.47 33.10
C SER A 887 38.02 10.88 33.43
N LYS A 888 37.68 10.99 34.72
CA LYS A 888 36.39 11.52 35.21
C LYS A 888 36.62 12.51 36.35
N LYS A 889 35.82 13.58 36.39
CA LYS A 889 35.74 14.49 37.53
C LYS A 889 35.02 13.79 38.69
N LEU A 890 35.68 13.67 39.83
CA LEU A 890 35.11 13.18 41.08
C LEU A 890 34.95 14.35 42.06
N ILE A 891 33.82 14.40 42.77
CA ILE A 891 33.55 15.39 43.82
C ILE A 891 33.39 14.61 45.14
N ILE A 892 34.10 15.02 46.18
CA ILE A 892 33.99 14.45 47.54
C ILE A 892 33.30 15.48 48.45
N ASN A 893 32.25 15.05 49.16
CA ASN A 893 31.28 15.90 49.86
C ASN A 893 31.36 15.90 51.39
#